data_AF-A0A2A5VEN1-F1
#
_entry.id   AF-A0A2A5VEN1-F1
#
_cell.length_a   1.000
_cell.length_b   1.000
_cell.length_c   1.000
_cell.angle_alpha   90.00
_cell.angle_beta   90.00
_cell.angle_gamma   90.00
#
_symmetry.space_group_name_H-M   'P 1'
#
loop_
_entity.id
_entity.type
_entity.pdbx_description
1 polymer ?
#
loop_
_entity_poly.entity_id
_entity_poly.type
_entity_poly.pdbx_seq_one_letter_code
_entity_poly.pdbx_strand_id
1 'polypeptide(L)'
;MGRNITISRSMVALILISVAMVVSPAVNSLPTGVNYDQISAGGCNCHAAAPNAAVMVTLDGLPEEYNISETYQVTISFAGGPSAEGNANLGGFNLWASGGEITPLDATVQSNGPSEVTHTEAGNDYTSWSIEWIAPSHGRDVDFVVHVNSVNGDGNAGPEDQWNKLTLKVAGSLGPGLEEADPYKVLATLIIISGILLAVTVLYGFYRTNPDAFDWEHLAPWLTEWLTSTDHKKIGTLYFVQGLFFLGIGGILAMMIRIQLAVPGNDFISQDQYNSFFTLHGTTMIFLAAMPLINGFANWMVPLQIGAPDLAMPRLNALSFWLQPFAALLIFTGVFTGEGADTGWTGYAPYIVTEGAHTGVTMWVAGQIMLVASSTLTGINFLTTMAVMRAEGMGWMQMPLFTWSILVANLMLFLSIPAFGVGLIQVYLDRTVSTAFYDISAGGDPLLWSHLFWYFGHPEVYVVIVPAFGVISEVLATSARRSIFGYRSMVYAMAGIGIVAFIVYGHHMFTSGMSPSLRFVTMLTTMLVAVPTGIKIFNWLKTMHGGSLVYRTHTLWALGFLVTFTLGGISGMFFPSIAMDTHLHETYFVVAHFHYVLVGGTVFGFFSAIYYWYPKMTGRMLDERLGTLHFLTAFVTYNGIFWPMHRLGVVGMARRHHTYFITTDDFTNLPEWAADWNLFISVSAFLFFFSNFIMVANMLISLVRGEKAPADPWGGWSFEWMTSSPPPTPSFDWHNPPVLKDANEHIAHEPGRLGQWFNRLMVPEDHEEVSH
;
A
#
# COMPACT_ATOMS: atom_id res chain seq x y z
N MET A 1 -23.33 43.53 -15.68
CA MET A 1 -22.98 44.19 -14.40
C MET A 1 -23.48 43.29 -13.28
N GLY A 2 -22.60 42.84 -12.38
CA GLY A 2 -22.94 41.95 -11.25
C GLY A 2 -22.10 40.67 -11.20
N ARG A 3 -20.81 40.79 -10.84
CA ARG A 3 -19.82 39.71 -10.72
C ARG A 3 -19.44 39.58 -9.23
N ASN A 4 -19.26 38.34 -8.76
CA ASN A 4 -18.48 37.90 -7.59
C ASN A 4 -18.88 38.34 -6.16
N ILE A 5 -19.60 37.48 -5.39
CA ILE A 5 -19.42 37.32 -3.92
C ILE A 5 -19.84 35.91 -3.44
N THR A 6 -19.27 34.82 -3.98
CA THR A 6 -19.55 33.47 -3.41
C THR A 6 -18.37 32.51 -3.35
N ILE A 7 -17.20 32.89 -3.87
CA ILE A 7 -15.97 32.07 -3.82
C ILE A 7 -15.10 32.40 -2.58
N SER A 8 -15.42 33.46 -1.83
CA SER A 8 -14.57 33.93 -0.74
C SER A 8 -14.75 33.18 0.60
N ARG A 9 -15.88 32.52 0.85
CA ARG A 9 -16.14 31.91 2.18
C ARG A 9 -15.49 30.54 2.38
N SER A 10 -15.45 29.71 1.35
CA SER A 10 -14.84 28.38 1.41
C SER A 10 -13.31 28.42 1.41
N MET A 11 -12.71 29.38 0.68
CA MET A 11 -11.26 29.61 0.73
C MET A 11 -10.81 30.23 2.05
N VAL A 12 -11.59 31.15 2.63
CA VAL A 12 -11.27 31.73 3.94
C VAL A 12 -11.43 30.68 5.05
N ALA A 13 -12.40 29.78 4.97
CA ALA A 13 -12.51 28.66 5.90
C ALA A 13 -11.32 27.69 5.79
N LEU A 14 -10.87 27.37 4.57
CA LEU A 14 -9.68 26.54 4.34
C LEU A 14 -8.41 27.23 4.85
N ILE A 15 -8.22 28.53 4.59
CA ILE A 15 -7.07 29.29 5.09
C ILE A 15 -7.11 29.43 6.62
N LEU A 16 -8.29 29.62 7.22
CA LEU A 16 -8.44 29.67 8.68
C LEU A 16 -8.19 28.32 9.34
N ILE A 17 -8.57 27.21 8.69
CA ILE A 17 -8.24 25.85 9.15
C ILE A 17 -6.73 25.59 8.99
N SER A 18 -6.11 26.01 7.88
CA SER A 18 -4.67 25.91 7.68
C SER A 18 -3.85 26.77 8.66
N VAL A 19 -4.34 27.97 9.03
CA VAL A 19 -3.70 28.84 10.02
C VAL A 19 -3.94 28.33 11.45
N ALA A 20 -5.09 27.73 11.74
CA ALA A 20 -5.35 27.06 13.01
C ALA A 20 -4.49 25.79 13.20
N MET A 21 -4.04 25.15 12.11
CA MET A 21 -3.09 24.04 12.15
C MET A 21 -1.62 24.49 12.29
N VAL A 22 -1.31 25.78 12.12
CA VAL A 22 0.06 26.34 12.25
C VAL A 22 0.32 26.93 13.64
N VAL A 23 -0.72 27.16 14.46
CA VAL A 23 -0.56 27.61 15.84
C VAL A 23 -0.87 26.47 16.79
N SER A 24 0.07 25.54 16.90
CA SER A 24 0.17 24.63 18.03
C SER A 24 1.05 25.28 19.11
N PRO A 25 0.52 25.71 20.26
CA PRO A 25 1.34 25.83 21.45
C PRO A 25 1.29 24.47 22.16
N ALA A 26 2.37 23.71 22.06
CA ALA A 26 2.58 22.53 22.90
C ALA A 26 3.83 22.73 23.73
N VAL A 27 3.68 23.24 24.95
CA VAL A 27 4.59 22.90 26.05
C VAL A 27 3.80 22.94 27.36
N ASN A 28 3.68 21.78 28.02
CA ASN A 28 3.51 21.70 29.46
C ASN A 28 4.55 20.69 29.97
N SER A 29 5.51 21.19 30.75
CA SER A 29 6.51 20.40 31.45
C SER A 29 5.91 19.77 32.71
N LEU A 30 6.18 18.49 32.95
CA LEU A 30 5.97 17.86 34.26
C LEU A 30 7.31 17.72 35.01
N PRO A 31 7.29 17.72 36.35
CA PRO A 31 8.46 17.96 37.17
C PRO A 31 9.14 16.65 37.57
N THR A 32 9.98 16.08 36.70
CA THR A 32 11.06 15.14 37.09
C THR A 32 11.95 14.84 35.88
N GLY A 33 13.19 15.32 35.90
CA GLY A 33 14.26 14.89 34.99
C GLY A 33 14.27 15.56 33.62
N VAL A 34 15.46 15.97 33.18
CA VAL A 34 15.69 16.49 31.82
C VAL A 34 15.46 15.35 30.83
N ASN A 35 14.52 15.52 29.90
CA ASN A 35 14.30 14.57 28.81
C ASN A 35 15.34 14.85 27.71
N TYR A 36 16.31 13.95 27.55
CA TYR A 36 17.50 14.14 26.72
C TYR A 36 17.21 14.13 25.20
N ASP A 37 16.09 13.52 24.78
CA ASP A 37 15.69 13.41 23.37
C ASP A 37 15.29 14.75 22.72
N GLN A 38 15.16 15.83 23.51
CA GLN A 38 14.78 17.17 23.01
C GLN A 38 15.89 18.22 23.07
N ILE A 39 17.10 17.91 23.57
CA ILE A 39 18.17 18.91 23.71
C ILE A 39 18.70 19.34 22.33
N SER A 40 18.79 18.42 21.37
CA SER A 40 19.29 18.69 20.00
C SER A 40 18.44 19.73 19.23
N ALA A 41 17.11 19.67 19.40
CA ALA A 41 16.13 20.53 18.71
C ALA A 41 15.61 21.72 19.54
N GLY A 42 15.53 21.57 20.88
CA GLY A 42 14.81 22.49 21.77
C GLY A 42 15.68 23.25 22.78
N GLY A 43 16.99 22.96 22.90
CA GLY A 43 17.89 23.62 23.84
C GLY A 43 17.79 23.14 25.29
N CYS A 44 18.56 23.76 26.20
CA CYS A 44 18.59 23.39 27.62
C CYS A 44 17.60 24.24 28.43
N ASN A 45 16.31 23.87 28.42
CA ASN A 45 15.22 24.66 29.02
C ASN A 45 15.13 24.57 30.55
N CYS A 46 16.12 23.96 31.22
CA CYS A 46 16.14 23.74 32.66
C CYS A 46 16.60 24.96 33.48
N HIS A 47 17.09 26.02 32.82
CA HIS A 47 17.72 27.19 33.45
C HIS A 47 17.06 28.51 33.00
N ALA A 48 17.30 28.92 31.74
CA ALA A 48 16.69 30.11 31.12
C ALA A 48 15.95 29.72 29.82
N ALA A 49 14.83 30.40 29.53
CA ALA A 49 13.98 30.09 28.37
C ALA A 49 14.59 30.48 27.01
N ALA A 50 15.68 31.25 26.98
CA ALA A 50 16.36 31.69 25.77
C ALA A 50 17.89 31.65 25.96
N PRO A 51 18.67 31.40 24.90
CA PRO A 51 20.13 31.40 24.97
C PRO A 51 20.67 32.81 25.24
N ASN A 52 21.78 32.89 25.98
CA ASN A 52 22.44 34.14 26.32
C ASN A 52 23.83 34.22 25.69
N ALA A 53 24.05 35.23 24.84
CA ALA A 53 25.34 35.47 24.19
C ALA A 53 26.48 35.81 25.16
N ALA A 54 26.18 36.11 26.42
CA ALA A 54 27.19 36.27 27.46
C ALA A 54 27.92 34.96 27.82
N VAL A 55 27.32 33.80 27.53
CA VAL A 55 27.99 32.49 27.60
C VAL A 55 28.59 32.20 26.22
N MET A 56 29.89 32.32 26.10
CA MET A 56 30.63 32.03 24.86
C MET A 56 31.05 30.58 24.87
N VAL A 57 30.53 29.80 23.92
CA VAL A 57 30.87 28.37 23.75
C VAL A 57 32.00 28.25 22.74
N THR A 58 33.00 27.44 23.04
CA THR A 58 34.06 27.07 22.09
C THR A 58 34.16 25.55 21.94
N LEU A 59 34.52 25.14 20.73
CA LEU A 59 34.80 23.76 20.38
C LEU A 59 36.11 23.77 19.60
N ASP A 60 37.20 23.54 20.31
CA ASP A 60 38.57 23.65 19.80
C ASP A 60 39.13 22.26 19.46
N GLY A 61 40.06 22.18 18.50
CA GLY A 61 40.68 20.91 18.09
C GLY A 61 40.02 20.20 16.91
N LEU A 62 38.90 20.73 16.39
CA LEU A 62 38.35 20.31 15.10
C LEU A 62 39.18 20.89 13.93
N PRO A 63 39.49 20.08 12.89
CA PRO A 63 40.14 20.60 11.69
C PRO A 63 39.16 21.45 10.85
N GLU A 64 39.66 22.23 9.89
CA GLU A 64 38.80 22.84 8.86
C GLU A 64 38.27 21.77 7.87
N GLU A 65 39.11 20.76 7.58
CA GLU A 65 38.82 19.62 6.73
C GLU A 65 39.39 18.34 7.39
N TYR A 66 38.57 17.31 7.55
CA TYR A 66 38.97 16.08 8.23
C TYR A 66 39.38 14.97 7.25
N ASN A 67 40.34 14.12 7.63
CA ASN A 67 40.66 12.87 6.94
C ASN A 67 39.79 11.73 7.45
N ILE A 68 39.33 10.88 6.54
CA ILE A 68 38.47 9.73 6.88
C ILE A 68 39.12 8.84 7.95
N SER A 69 38.34 8.46 8.96
CA SER A 69 38.78 7.59 10.07
C SER A 69 39.98 8.10 10.87
N GLU A 70 40.33 9.39 10.77
CA GLU A 70 41.34 10.02 11.62
C GLU A 70 40.72 10.43 12.97
N THR A 71 41.50 10.33 14.04
CA THR A 71 41.08 10.73 15.39
C THR A 71 41.56 12.14 15.69
N TYR A 72 40.64 12.99 16.14
CA TYR A 72 40.89 14.36 16.57
C TYR A 72 40.56 14.50 18.06
N GLN A 73 41.44 15.14 18.82
CA GLN A 73 41.13 15.54 20.18
C GLN A 73 40.39 16.88 20.14
N VAL A 74 39.21 16.92 20.71
CA VAL A 74 38.33 18.09 20.72
C VAL A 74 38.11 18.53 22.15
N THR A 75 38.27 19.82 22.40
CA THR A 75 38.03 20.44 23.70
C THR A 75 36.78 21.30 23.62
N ILE A 76 35.82 20.99 24.48
CA ILE A 76 34.58 21.73 24.65
C ILE A 76 34.81 22.67 25.83
N SER A 77 34.58 23.97 25.66
CA SER A 77 34.69 24.90 26.78
C SER A 77 33.69 26.04 26.69
N PHE A 78 33.50 26.74 27.80
CA PHE A 78 32.74 27.98 27.78
C PHE A 78 33.35 29.05 28.69
N ALA A 79 33.03 30.31 28.39
CA ALA A 79 33.40 31.47 29.18
C ALA A 79 32.22 32.43 29.35
N GLY A 80 32.21 33.18 30.45
CA GLY A 80 31.11 34.09 30.82
C GLY A 80 29.99 33.39 31.59
N GLY A 81 28.91 34.11 31.90
CA GLY A 81 27.82 33.66 32.77
C GLY A 81 27.79 34.32 34.17
N PRO A 82 26.92 33.86 35.08
CA PRO A 82 26.71 34.48 36.39
C PRO A 82 27.95 34.28 37.29
N SER A 83 28.75 35.33 37.46
CA SER A 83 29.88 35.35 38.42
C SER A 83 29.62 36.40 39.49
N ALA A 84 29.18 35.95 40.66
CA ALA A 84 29.07 36.78 41.87
C ALA A 84 30.25 36.50 42.81
N GLU A 85 30.61 37.48 43.64
CA GLU A 85 31.71 37.37 44.60
C GLU A 85 31.37 36.31 45.67
N GLY A 86 31.92 35.09 45.51
CA GLY A 86 31.68 33.94 46.39
C GLY A 86 31.11 32.69 45.70
N ASN A 87 30.67 32.79 44.44
CA ASN A 87 30.13 31.67 43.66
C ASN A 87 31.11 31.24 42.56
N ALA A 88 31.35 29.93 42.43
CA ALA A 88 32.12 29.36 41.32
C ALA A 88 31.23 29.32 40.08
N ASN A 89 31.70 29.86 38.95
CA ASN A 89 31.04 29.68 37.66
C ASN A 89 31.31 28.25 37.19
N LEU A 90 30.27 27.43 37.23
CA LEU A 90 30.30 26.00 36.95
C LEU A 90 29.39 25.70 35.75
N GLY A 91 29.45 24.51 35.19
CA GLY A 91 28.63 24.23 34.02
C GLY A 91 28.62 22.80 33.55
N GLY A 92 27.99 22.62 32.42
CA GLY A 92 27.81 21.33 31.77
C GLY A 92 27.62 21.53 30.27
N PHE A 93 27.77 20.45 29.53
CA PHE A 93 27.60 20.47 28.09
C PHE A 93 26.86 19.24 27.60
N ASN A 94 26.31 19.34 26.40
CA ASN A 94 25.88 18.24 25.56
C ASN A 94 26.41 18.51 24.14
N LEU A 95 27.23 17.60 23.62
CA LEU A 95 27.81 17.67 22.28
C LEU A 95 27.27 16.50 21.46
N TRP A 96 26.74 16.83 20.28
CA TRP A 96 26.29 15.88 19.27
C TRP A 96 27.03 16.13 17.95
N ALA A 97 27.41 15.07 17.26
CA ALA A 97 27.96 15.11 15.91
C ALA A 97 27.09 14.30 14.94
N SER A 98 26.93 14.77 13.69
CA SER A 98 26.16 14.07 12.66
C SER A 98 26.87 12.85 12.07
N GLY A 99 28.16 12.66 12.38
CA GLY A 99 28.98 11.56 11.89
C GLY A 99 30.29 11.41 12.65
N GLY A 100 30.83 10.20 12.63
CA GLY A 100 32.00 9.81 13.43
C GLY A 100 31.64 9.40 14.86
N GLU A 101 32.61 8.83 15.56
CA GLU A 101 32.45 8.27 16.89
C GLU A 101 33.12 9.17 17.94
N ILE A 102 32.41 9.48 19.03
CA ILE A 102 32.94 10.30 20.12
C ILE A 102 33.22 9.43 21.34
N THR A 103 34.46 9.48 21.83
CA THR A 103 34.92 8.76 23.01
C THR A 103 35.30 9.72 24.15
N PRO A 104 34.79 9.51 25.38
CA PRO A 104 35.23 10.26 26.56
C PRO A 104 36.71 10.02 26.88
N LEU A 105 37.47 11.08 27.19
CA LEU A 105 38.88 10.97 27.56
C LEU A 105 39.12 10.79 29.07
N ASP A 106 38.18 11.22 29.91
CA ASP A 106 38.28 11.14 31.35
C ASP A 106 36.90 10.96 32.04
N ALA A 107 36.90 10.87 33.38
CA ALA A 107 35.71 10.61 34.17
C ALA A 107 34.74 11.80 34.28
N THR A 108 35.08 12.98 33.74
CA THR A 108 34.22 14.16 33.73
C THR A 108 33.22 14.14 32.57
N VAL A 109 33.38 13.21 31.63
CA VAL A 109 32.53 13.03 30.44
C VAL A 109 31.94 11.62 30.38
N GLN A 110 30.70 11.51 29.94
CA GLN A 110 30.00 10.26 29.65
C GLN A 110 29.45 10.27 28.23
N SER A 111 29.36 9.08 27.62
CA SER A 111 28.76 8.88 26.30
C SER A 111 27.29 8.51 26.46
N ASN A 112 26.43 9.18 25.67
CA ASN A 112 25.01 8.89 25.55
C ASN A 112 24.67 8.17 24.23
N GLY A 113 25.69 7.95 23.39
CA GLY A 113 25.59 7.29 22.11
C GLY A 113 26.92 7.41 21.35
N PRO A 114 27.07 6.72 20.21
CA PRO A 114 28.31 6.71 19.46
C PRO A 114 28.72 8.12 18.97
N SER A 115 27.79 9.05 18.77
CA SER A 115 28.09 10.41 18.31
C SER A 115 27.60 11.50 19.27
N GLU A 116 27.35 11.13 20.54
CA GLU A 116 26.84 12.07 21.55
C GLU A 116 27.48 11.85 22.92
N VAL A 117 27.94 12.94 23.52
CA VAL A 117 28.57 12.98 24.84
C VAL A 117 28.07 14.15 25.66
N THR A 118 28.08 13.96 26.98
CA THR A 118 27.72 14.98 27.96
C THR A 118 28.67 14.87 29.16
N HIS A 119 28.69 15.89 30.00
CA HIS A 119 29.36 15.85 31.30
C HIS A 119 28.74 14.82 32.27
N THR A 120 29.54 14.31 33.20
CA THR A 120 29.10 13.52 34.37
C THR A 120 28.83 14.43 35.57
N GLU A 121 28.32 13.88 36.67
CA GLU A 121 28.17 14.61 37.94
C GLU A 121 29.51 15.20 38.43
N ALA A 122 30.61 14.46 38.26
CA ALA A 122 31.96 14.95 38.56
C ALA A 122 32.42 16.05 37.57
N GLY A 123 31.84 16.09 36.37
CA GLY A 123 32.10 17.09 35.35
C GLY A 123 31.36 18.41 35.55
N ASN A 124 30.40 18.50 36.48
CA ASN A 124 29.64 19.73 36.77
C ASN A 124 30.53 20.88 37.25
N ASP A 125 31.63 20.57 37.94
CA ASP A 125 32.49 21.57 38.56
C ASP A 125 33.56 22.13 37.58
N TYR A 126 33.38 21.93 36.28
CA TYR A 126 34.33 22.29 35.24
C TYR A 126 33.70 23.25 34.23
N THR A 127 34.57 24.00 33.53
CA THR A 127 34.18 24.86 32.40
C THR A 127 34.80 24.41 31.08
N SER A 128 35.49 23.27 31.09
CA SER A 128 36.19 22.70 29.95
C SER A 128 36.25 21.18 30.08
N TRP A 129 36.01 20.47 28.98
CA TRP A 129 36.03 19.01 28.88
C TRP A 129 36.73 18.59 27.59
N SER A 130 37.39 17.43 27.60
CA SER A 130 38.10 16.91 26.43
C SER A 130 37.52 15.58 25.98
N ILE A 131 37.38 15.41 24.68
CA ILE A 131 36.89 14.19 24.04
C ILE A 131 37.75 13.82 22.83
N GLU A 132 37.67 12.57 22.40
CA GLU A 132 38.20 12.12 21.12
C GLU A 132 37.06 11.93 20.13
N TRP A 133 37.17 12.57 18.97
CA TRP A 133 36.27 12.34 17.84
C TRP A 133 37.02 11.58 16.75
N ILE A 134 36.57 10.38 16.45
CA ILE A 134 37.02 9.56 15.34
C ILE A 134 36.16 9.92 14.14
N ALA A 135 36.76 10.57 13.14
CA ALA A 135 36.06 10.97 11.94
C ALA A 135 35.44 9.77 11.21
N PRO A 136 34.30 9.97 10.52
CA PRO A 136 33.64 8.88 9.82
C PRO A 136 34.53 8.31 8.71
N SER A 137 34.26 7.06 8.31
CA SER A 137 34.95 6.38 7.21
C SER A 137 34.55 6.90 5.82
N HIS A 138 33.65 7.88 5.76
CA HIS A 138 33.24 8.59 4.56
C HIS A 138 33.69 10.06 4.60
N GLY A 139 33.88 10.70 3.45
CA GLY A 139 34.26 12.13 3.35
C GLY A 139 33.06 13.08 3.23
N ARG A 140 32.04 12.93 4.08
CA ARG A 140 30.83 13.78 4.08
C ARG A 140 30.96 14.84 5.19
N ASP A 141 30.49 16.06 4.98
CA ASP A 141 30.54 17.08 6.02
C ASP A 141 29.89 16.60 7.33
N VAL A 142 30.51 16.97 8.46
CA VAL A 142 30.02 16.62 9.80
C VAL A 142 29.60 17.88 10.53
N ASP A 143 28.34 17.91 10.93
CA ASP A 143 27.75 18.96 11.75
C ASP A 143 27.98 18.64 13.22
N PHE A 144 28.54 19.58 13.96
CA PHE A 144 28.67 19.54 15.42
C PHE A 144 27.70 20.52 16.03
N VAL A 145 26.93 20.05 17.01
CA VAL A 145 26.02 20.87 17.79
C VAL A 145 26.41 20.72 19.24
N VAL A 146 26.83 21.82 19.86
CA VAL A 146 27.16 21.85 21.28
C VAL A 146 26.27 22.82 22.02
N HIS A 147 25.66 22.34 23.09
CA HIS A 147 24.94 23.13 24.08
C HIS A 147 25.78 23.20 25.34
N VAL A 148 25.88 24.38 25.94
CA VAL A 148 26.57 24.56 27.23
C VAL A 148 25.71 25.38 28.16
N ASN A 149 25.61 24.95 29.41
CA ASN A 149 25.05 25.73 30.51
C ASN A 149 26.16 26.25 31.44
N SER A 150 25.94 27.46 31.94
CA SER A 150 26.78 28.17 32.91
C SER A 150 25.88 28.53 34.10
N VAL A 151 26.20 27.97 35.25
CA VAL A 151 25.39 28.05 36.47
C VAL A 151 26.14 28.77 37.58
N ASN A 152 25.39 29.40 38.48
CA ASN A 152 25.95 30.20 39.58
C ASN A 152 26.42 29.34 40.79
N GLY A 153 26.25 28.01 40.74
CA GLY A 153 26.69 27.09 41.80
C GLY A 153 25.90 27.14 43.11
N ASP A 154 24.71 27.77 43.14
CA ASP A 154 23.89 27.91 44.37
C ASP A 154 23.02 26.66 44.68
N GLY A 155 23.07 25.64 43.81
CA GLY A 155 22.32 24.39 43.92
C GLY A 155 20.84 24.48 43.54
N ASN A 156 20.37 25.63 43.02
CA ASN A 156 18.99 25.86 42.59
C ASN A 156 18.92 26.27 41.11
N ALA A 157 18.03 25.67 40.35
CA ALA A 157 17.75 26.12 38.99
C ALA A 157 16.99 27.46 39.02
N GLY A 158 17.53 28.50 38.40
CA GLY A 158 16.94 29.84 38.40
C GLY A 158 17.27 30.66 37.14
N PRO A 159 16.60 31.80 36.93
CA PRO A 159 16.78 32.65 35.74
C PRO A 159 18.18 33.31 35.65
N GLU A 160 19.00 33.18 36.69
CA GLU A 160 20.39 33.63 36.70
C GLU A 160 21.34 32.64 36.02
N ASP A 161 20.95 31.37 35.92
CA ASP A 161 21.68 30.36 35.15
C ASP A 161 21.47 30.58 33.65
N GLN A 162 22.55 30.54 32.89
CA GLN A 162 22.56 30.89 31.47
C GLN A 162 22.98 29.70 30.64
N TRP A 163 22.56 29.66 29.37
CA TRP A 163 23.06 28.66 28.42
C TRP A 163 23.21 29.27 27.04
N ASN A 164 24.01 28.63 26.20
CA ASN A 164 24.13 29.01 24.79
C ASN A 164 24.43 27.77 23.91
N LYS A 165 24.32 27.95 22.60
CA LYS A 165 24.50 26.92 21.58
C LYS A 165 25.55 27.36 20.57
N LEU A 166 26.41 26.45 20.16
CA LEU A 166 27.29 26.60 19.01
C LEU A 166 27.02 25.47 18.01
N THR A 167 26.96 25.82 16.74
CA THR A 167 26.86 24.87 15.63
C THR A 167 28.03 25.11 14.68
N LEU A 168 28.82 24.07 14.42
CA LEU A 168 29.97 24.08 13.53
C LEU A 168 29.80 22.98 12.48
N LYS A 169 30.40 23.19 11.31
CA LYS A 169 30.45 22.21 10.24
C LYS A 169 31.91 21.98 9.87
N VAL A 170 32.32 20.71 9.81
CA VAL A 170 33.67 20.30 9.39
C VAL A 170 33.55 19.58 8.06
N ALA A 171 34.30 20.02 7.05
CA ALA A 171 34.25 19.44 5.71
C ALA A 171 35.01 18.10 5.65
N GLY A 172 34.53 17.15 4.85
CA GLY A 172 35.27 15.90 4.58
C GLY A 172 36.29 16.07 3.44
N SER A 173 37.42 15.36 3.53
CA SER A 173 38.55 15.50 2.58
C SER A 173 38.30 15.13 1.10
N LEU A 174 37.06 14.79 0.73
CA LEU A 174 36.66 14.46 -0.64
C LEU A 174 35.94 15.63 -1.36
N GLY A 175 36.02 16.85 -0.80
CA GLY A 175 35.29 18.04 -1.27
C GLY A 175 33.87 18.09 -0.70
N PRO A 176 33.11 19.20 -0.92
CA PRO A 176 31.72 19.26 -0.48
C PRO A 176 30.98 18.09 -1.13
N GLY A 177 30.64 17.08 -0.33
CA GLY A 177 29.91 15.92 -0.79
C GLY A 177 28.66 16.41 -1.53
N LEU A 178 28.26 15.72 -2.60
CA LEU A 178 26.93 15.96 -3.16
C LEU A 178 25.94 15.78 -2.01
N GLU A 179 25.26 16.86 -1.63
CA GLU A 179 24.25 16.83 -0.57
C GLU A 179 23.25 15.74 -0.93
N GLU A 180 23.14 14.72 -0.07
CA GLU A 180 22.34 13.54 -0.38
C GLU A 180 20.87 13.99 -0.49
N ALA A 181 20.26 13.70 -1.64
CA ALA A 181 18.89 14.12 -1.88
C ALA A 181 17.98 13.37 -0.92
N ASP A 182 17.36 14.11 0.00
CA ASP A 182 16.38 13.57 0.96
C ASP A 182 15.41 12.60 0.24
N PRO A 183 15.42 11.31 0.60
CA PRO A 183 14.58 10.30 -0.02
C PRO A 183 13.09 10.66 -0.06
N TYR A 184 12.57 11.39 0.94
CA TYR A 184 11.19 11.88 0.90
C TYR A 184 10.99 12.94 -0.19
N LYS A 185 11.96 13.85 -0.38
CA LYS A 185 11.93 14.80 -1.50
C LYS A 185 12.05 14.09 -2.85
N VAL A 186 12.87 13.04 -2.95
CA VAL A 186 12.97 12.21 -4.16
C VAL A 186 11.62 11.54 -4.45
N LEU A 187 11.01 10.88 -3.46
CA LEU A 187 9.71 10.24 -3.61
C LEU A 187 8.61 11.26 -3.98
N ALA A 188 8.53 12.38 -3.28
CA ALA A 188 7.59 13.47 -3.58
C ALA A 188 7.78 13.99 -5.01
N THR A 189 9.03 14.19 -5.43
CA THR A 189 9.37 14.61 -6.79
C THR A 189 8.92 13.58 -7.82
N LEU A 190 9.17 12.29 -7.58
CA LEU A 190 8.73 11.22 -8.47
C LEU A 190 7.20 11.10 -8.55
N ILE A 191 6.49 11.33 -7.45
CA ILE A 191 5.02 11.41 -7.43
C ILE A 191 4.54 12.59 -8.29
N ILE A 192 5.14 13.78 -8.12
CA ILE A 192 4.79 14.97 -8.88
C ILE A 192 5.08 14.76 -10.37
N ILE A 193 6.26 14.25 -10.72
CA ILE A 193 6.62 13.91 -12.11
C ILE A 193 5.62 12.92 -12.69
N SER A 194 5.28 11.86 -11.96
CA SER A 194 4.28 10.87 -12.40
C SER A 194 2.92 11.53 -12.65
N GLY A 195 2.52 12.46 -11.78
CA GLY A 195 1.28 13.24 -11.93
C GLY A 195 1.30 14.14 -13.16
N ILE A 196 2.42 14.83 -13.41
CA ILE A 196 2.62 15.66 -14.59
C ILE A 196 2.59 14.81 -15.86
N LEU A 197 3.30 13.66 -15.88
CA LEU A 197 3.31 12.74 -17.01
C LEU A 197 1.91 12.19 -17.29
N LEU A 198 1.14 11.86 -16.25
CA LEU A 198 -0.25 11.46 -16.40
C LEU A 198 -1.10 12.60 -16.99
N ALA A 199 -0.97 13.82 -16.47
CA ALA A 199 -1.69 14.98 -16.98
C ALA A 199 -1.35 15.26 -18.45
N VAL A 200 -0.06 15.21 -18.82
CA VAL A 200 0.40 15.34 -20.21
C VAL A 200 -0.17 14.23 -21.07
N THR A 201 -0.20 12.99 -20.58
CA THR A 201 -0.75 11.84 -21.32
C THR A 201 -2.25 12.01 -21.56
N VAL A 202 -3.00 12.47 -20.56
CA VAL A 202 -4.44 12.74 -20.67
C VAL A 202 -4.71 13.91 -21.62
N LEU A 203 -3.98 15.01 -21.50
CA LEU A 203 -4.08 16.17 -22.40
C LEU A 203 -3.69 15.82 -23.83
N TYR A 204 -2.67 14.97 -24.01
CA TYR A 204 -2.30 14.46 -25.32
C TYR A 204 -3.39 13.56 -25.91
N GLY A 205 -4.03 12.74 -25.08
CA GLY A 205 -5.21 11.97 -25.47
C GLY A 205 -6.33 12.87 -25.99
N PHE A 206 -6.66 13.94 -25.25
CA PHE A 206 -7.64 14.95 -25.66
C PHE A 206 -7.24 15.68 -26.97
N TYR A 207 -5.99 16.15 -27.07
CA TYR A 207 -5.47 16.78 -28.28
C TYR A 207 -5.57 15.85 -29.50
N ARG A 208 -5.31 14.55 -29.34
CA ARG A 208 -5.36 13.59 -30.45
C ARG A 208 -6.78 13.25 -30.87
N THR A 209 -7.76 13.30 -29.97
CA THR A 209 -9.17 13.05 -30.32
C THR A 209 -9.84 14.27 -30.94
N ASN A 210 -9.40 15.49 -30.60
CA ASN A 210 -9.94 16.72 -31.19
C ASN A 210 -8.87 17.83 -31.33
N PRO A 211 -7.94 17.72 -32.30
CA PRO A 211 -6.80 18.63 -32.43
C PRO A 211 -7.21 20.06 -32.80
N ASP A 212 -8.29 20.20 -33.55
CA ASP A 212 -8.81 21.49 -34.00
C ASP A 212 -9.56 22.25 -32.88
N ALA A 213 -9.79 21.60 -31.74
CA ALA A 213 -10.49 22.15 -30.57
C ALA A 213 -9.61 22.17 -29.30
N PHE A 214 -8.28 22.26 -29.46
CA PHE A 214 -7.37 22.38 -28.33
C PHE A 214 -7.30 23.83 -27.81
N ASP A 215 -8.43 24.31 -27.29
CA ASP A 215 -8.59 25.60 -26.63
C ASP A 215 -9.31 25.44 -25.29
N TRP A 216 -9.36 26.52 -24.51
CA TRP A 216 -10.01 26.49 -23.20
C TRP A 216 -11.54 26.35 -23.27
N GLU A 217 -12.17 26.81 -24.36
CA GLU A 217 -13.63 26.74 -24.55
C GLU A 217 -14.12 25.29 -24.69
N HIS A 218 -13.30 24.40 -25.24
CA HIS A 218 -13.61 22.99 -25.38
C HIS A 218 -13.01 22.12 -24.27
N LEU A 219 -11.81 22.47 -23.76
CA LEU A 219 -11.16 21.73 -22.68
C LEU A 219 -11.93 21.85 -21.35
N ALA A 220 -12.43 23.04 -21.00
CA ALA A 220 -13.11 23.24 -19.72
C ALA A 220 -14.42 22.45 -19.60
N PRO A 221 -15.33 22.42 -20.60
CA PRO A 221 -16.49 21.53 -20.60
C PRO A 221 -16.12 20.05 -20.53
N TRP A 222 -15.08 19.62 -21.28
CA TRP A 222 -14.62 18.23 -21.25
C TRP A 222 -14.12 17.83 -19.86
N LEU A 223 -13.32 18.67 -19.19
CA LEU A 223 -12.90 18.44 -17.80
C LEU A 223 -14.09 18.39 -16.85
N THR A 224 -15.02 19.33 -16.98
CA THR A 224 -16.23 19.40 -16.15
C THR A 224 -17.03 18.11 -16.28
N GLU A 225 -17.16 17.58 -17.51
CA GLU A 225 -17.86 16.32 -17.78
C GLU A 225 -17.28 15.13 -17.00
N TRP A 226 -15.95 15.03 -16.84
CA TRP A 226 -15.31 14.01 -16.00
C TRP A 226 -15.47 14.29 -14.50
N LEU A 227 -15.33 15.54 -14.09
CA LEU A 227 -15.41 15.95 -12.68
C LEU A 227 -16.82 15.74 -12.10
N THR A 228 -17.87 15.91 -12.91
CA THR A 228 -19.27 15.83 -12.47
C THR A 228 -20.01 14.61 -13.03
N SER A 229 -19.33 13.68 -13.71
CA SER A 229 -19.97 12.50 -14.28
C SER A 229 -20.61 11.63 -13.21
N THR A 230 -21.76 11.04 -13.54
CA THR A 230 -22.36 9.94 -12.77
C THR A 230 -22.34 8.61 -13.52
N ASP A 231 -21.95 8.60 -14.80
CA ASP A 231 -21.88 7.38 -15.61
C ASP A 231 -20.86 6.39 -15.02
N HIS A 232 -21.32 5.18 -14.70
CA HIS A 232 -20.49 4.09 -14.16
C HIS A 232 -19.25 3.81 -15.01
N LYS A 233 -19.29 3.97 -16.33
CA LYS A 233 -18.13 3.74 -17.22
C LYS A 233 -17.06 4.79 -16.99
N LYS A 234 -17.44 6.07 -16.90
CA LYS A 234 -16.50 7.16 -16.62
C LYS A 234 -15.92 7.06 -15.22
N ILE A 235 -16.75 6.81 -14.21
CA ILE A 235 -16.27 6.59 -12.85
C ILE A 235 -15.35 5.37 -12.79
N GLY A 236 -15.69 4.27 -13.47
CA GLY A 236 -14.83 3.09 -13.60
C GLY A 236 -13.49 3.39 -14.25
N THR A 237 -13.45 4.26 -15.27
CA THR A 237 -12.19 4.73 -15.88
C THR A 237 -11.37 5.57 -14.91
N LEU A 238 -12.00 6.44 -14.12
CA LEU A 238 -11.30 7.24 -13.10
C LEU A 238 -10.64 6.34 -12.05
N TYR A 239 -11.38 5.36 -11.53
CA TYR A 239 -10.86 4.30 -10.65
C TYR A 239 -9.70 3.54 -11.27
N PHE A 240 -9.83 3.14 -12.54
CA PHE A 240 -8.82 2.37 -13.26
C PHE A 240 -7.53 3.18 -13.45
N VAL A 241 -7.63 4.44 -13.88
CA VAL A 241 -6.48 5.34 -14.05
C VAL A 241 -5.80 5.62 -12.71
N GLN A 242 -6.57 5.89 -11.66
CA GLN A 242 -6.02 6.09 -10.32
C GLN A 242 -5.29 4.82 -9.82
N GLY A 243 -5.91 3.65 -9.99
CA GLY A 243 -5.33 2.38 -9.58
C GLY A 243 -4.01 2.08 -10.31
N LEU A 244 -3.93 2.35 -11.61
CA LEU A 244 -2.67 2.24 -12.37
C LEU A 244 -1.62 3.26 -11.94
N PHE A 245 -2.04 4.50 -11.64
CA PHE A 245 -1.14 5.53 -11.14
C PHE A 245 -0.49 5.10 -9.82
N PHE A 246 -1.28 4.67 -8.83
CA PHE A 246 -0.74 4.20 -7.55
C PHE A 246 -0.06 2.84 -7.62
N LEU A 247 -0.38 1.99 -8.61
CA LEU A 247 0.43 0.81 -8.91
C LEU A 247 1.88 1.22 -9.28
N GLY A 248 2.03 2.28 -10.07
CA GLY A 248 3.33 2.88 -10.38
C GLY A 248 4.03 3.45 -9.15
N ILE A 249 3.32 4.25 -8.33
CA ILE A 249 3.89 4.82 -7.08
C ILE A 249 4.30 3.72 -6.09
N GLY A 250 3.47 2.69 -5.91
CA GLY A 250 3.80 1.52 -5.10
C GLY A 250 5.03 0.77 -5.62
N GLY A 251 5.19 0.70 -6.95
CA GLY A 251 6.38 0.18 -7.60
C GLY A 251 7.64 1.02 -7.33
N ILE A 252 7.53 2.35 -7.37
CA ILE A 252 8.64 3.26 -7.03
C ILE A 252 9.08 3.05 -5.57
N LEU A 253 8.14 2.99 -4.63
CA LEU A 253 8.43 2.68 -3.22
C LEU A 253 9.15 1.33 -3.08
N ALA A 254 8.72 0.30 -3.82
CA ALA A 254 9.39 -1.00 -3.84
C ALA A 254 10.82 -0.93 -4.38
N MET A 255 11.08 -0.10 -5.40
CA MET A 255 12.44 0.07 -5.93
C MET A 255 13.37 0.70 -4.90
N MET A 256 12.90 1.69 -4.15
CA MET A 256 13.69 2.34 -3.10
C MET A 256 14.06 1.36 -1.98
N ILE A 257 13.11 0.51 -1.57
CA ILE A 257 13.35 -0.61 -0.64
C ILE A 257 14.39 -1.58 -1.22
N ARG A 258 14.32 -1.88 -2.53
CA ARG A 258 15.23 -2.83 -3.17
C ARG A 258 16.63 -2.28 -3.43
N ILE A 259 16.77 -0.99 -3.69
CA ILE A 259 18.10 -0.34 -3.74
C ILE A 259 18.77 -0.50 -2.38
N GLN A 260 18.06 -0.14 -1.30
CA GLN A 260 18.56 -0.27 0.06
C GLN A 260 19.03 -1.71 0.34
N LEU A 261 18.22 -2.70 0.01
CA LEU A 261 18.52 -4.10 0.30
C LEU A 261 19.33 -4.83 -0.80
N ALA A 262 19.93 -4.12 -1.75
CA ALA A 262 20.67 -4.75 -2.83
C ALA A 262 21.98 -5.41 -2.34
N VAL A 263 22.60 -4.82 -1.32
CA VAL A 263 23.87 -5.28 -0.72
C VAL A 263 23.79 -5.20 0.82
N PRO A 264 24.54 -6.03 1.55
CA PRO A 264 24.57 -5.97 3.01
C PRO A 264 25.20 -4.66 3.49
N GLY A 265 24.71 -4.11 4.61
CA GLY A 265 25.28 -2.90 5.21
C GLY A 265 25.07 -1.61 4.41
N ASN A 266 24.18 -1.59 3.41
CA ASN A 266 23.93 -0.42 2.59
C ASN A 266 23.32 0.74 3.41
N ASP A 267 23.57 1.97 2.98
CA ASP A 267 23.18 3.21 3.67
C ASP A 267 22.39 4.18 2.77
N PHE A 268 21.78 3.68 1.69
CA PHE A 268 21.06 4.49 0.68
C PHE A 268 19.83 5.27 1.21
N ILE A 269 19.08 4.70 2.17
CA ILE A 269 18.03 5.41 2.91
C ILE A 269 18.21 5.12 4.40
N SER A 270 17.74 5.98 5.30
CA SER A 270 17.82 5.74 6.74
C SER A 270 16.87 4.62 7.20
N GLN A 271 17.00 4.18 8.46
CA GLN A 271 16.10 3.19 9.05
C GLN A 271 14.66 3.69 9.12
N ASP A 272 14.44 4.93 9.56
CA ASP A 272 13.12 5.55 9.64
C ASP A 272 12.48 5.71 8.26
N GLN A 273 13.27 6.11 7.27
CA GLN A 273 12.81 6.20 5.89
C GLN A 273 12.47 4.82 5.34
N TYR A 274 13.30 3.80 5.58
CA TYR A 274 12.97 2.43 5.17
C TYR A 274 11.65 1.96 5.79
N ASN A 275 11.44 2.24 7.08
CA ASN A 275 10.20 1.95 7.78
C ASN A 275 9.00 2.65 7.13
N SER A 276 9.18 3.93 6.77
CA SER A 276 8.14 4.66 6.07
C SER A 276 7.83 4.11 4.68
N PHE A 277 8.86 3.81 3.90
CA PHE A 277 8.69 3.40 2.52
C PHE A 277 8.02 2.03 2.42
N PHE A 278 8.36 1.06 3.29
CA PHE A 278 7.65 -0.23 3.29
C PHE A 278 6.22 -0.11 3.84
N THR A 279 5.99 0.80 4.79
CA THR A 279 4.64 1.11 5.31
C THR A 279 3.75 1.62 4.19
N LEU A 280 4.21 2.67 3.51
CA LEU A 280 3.50 3.30 2.41
C LEU A 280 3.39 2.38 1.20
N HIS A 281 4.38 1.53 0.90
CA HIS A 281 4.30 0.54 -0.16
C HIS A 281 3.11 -0.40 0.07
N GLY A 282 3.01 -1.01 1.25
CA GLY A 282 1.92 -1.92 1.59
C GLY A 282 0.54 -1.23 1.53
N THR A 283 0.40 -0.06 2.15
CA THR A 283 -0.84 0.72 2.11
C THR A 283 -1.24 1.10 0.68
N THR A 284 -0.28 1.59 -0.11
CA THR A 284 -0.54 2.04 -1.48
C THR A 284 -0.97 0.88 -2.38
N MET A 285 -0.28 -0.25 -2.31
CA MET A 285 -0.57 -1.40 -3.16
C MET A 285 -1.95 -2.00 -2.91
N ILE A 286 -2.37 -2.12 -1.65
CA ILE A 286 -3.68 -2.70 -1.31
C ILE A 286 -4.79 -1.68 -1.52
N PHE A 287 -4.69 -0.52 -0.87
CA PHE A 287 -5.82 0.39 -0.76
C PHE A 287 -5.92 1.42 -1.87
N LEU A 288 -4.80 1.82 -2.48
CA LEU A 288 -4.77 2.86 -3.52
C LEU A 288 -4.54 2.31 -4.93
N ALA A 289 -4.06 1.07 -5.06
CA ALA A 289 -3.86 0.40 -6.35
C ALA A 289 -4.85 -0.75 -6.58
N ALA A 290 -4.79 -1.83 -5.78
CA ALA A 290 -5.60 -3.03 -6.02
C ALA A 290 -7.11 -2.77 -5.87
N MET A 291 -7.55 -2.18 -4.76
CA MET A 291 -8.97 -1.87 -4.52
C MET A 291 -9.55 -0.94 -5.59
N PRO A 292 -8.87 0.16 -5.99
CA PRO A 292 -9.36 1.00 -7.07
C PRO A 292 -9.42 0.29 -8.43
N LEU A 293 -8.46 -0.59 -8.76
CA LEU A 293 -8.53 -1.39 -9.98
C LEU A 293 -9.74 -2.34 -9.99
N ILE A 294 -10.03 -3.01 -8.86
CA ILE A 294 -11.23 -3.85 -8.70
C ILE A 294 -12.48 -3.01 -8.94
N ASN A 295 -12.58 -1.87 -8.27
CA ASN A 295 -13.71 -0.97 -8.43
C ASN A 295 -13.82 -0.43 -9.85
N GLY A 296 -12.70 -0.21 -10.55
CA GLY A 296 -12.66 0.18 -11.96
C GLY A 296 -13.29 -0.88 -12.86
N PHE A 297 -12.86 -2.14 -12.74
CA PHE A 297 -13.46 -3.25 -13.48
C PHE A 297 -14.90 -3.52 -13.10
N ALA A 298 -15.23 -3.47 -11.81
CA ALA A 298 -16.60 -3.68 -11.32
C ALA A 298 -17.55 -2.62 -11.85
N ASN A 299 -17.14 -1.34 -11.82
CA ASN A 299 -17.93 -0.24 -12.36
C ASN A 299 -18.17 -0.43 -13.85
N TRP A 300 -17.15 -0.82 -14.61
CA TRP A 300 -17.28 -1.05 -16.04
C TRP A 300 -18.15 -2.26 -16.37
N MET A 301 -17.90 -3.41 -15.74
CA MET A 301 -18.40 -4.70 -16.19
C MET A 301 -19.67 -5.16 -15.47
N VAL A 302 -19.88 -4.85 -14.19
CA VAL A 302 -21.04 -5.39 -13.46
C VAL A 302 -22.37 -4.92 -14.06
N PRO A 303 -22.60 -3.61 -14.31
CA PRO A 303 -23.85 -3.17 -14.95
C PRO A 303 -24.02 -3.80 -16.34
N LEU A 304 -22.94 -3.89 -17.12
CA LEU A 304 -22.97 -4.51 -18.44
C LEU A 304 -23.35 -5.99 -18.39
N GLN A 305 -22.75 -6.73 -17.46
CA GLN A 305 -22.95 -8.17 -17.28
C GLN A 305 -24.35 -8.54 -16.80
N ILE A 306 -24.98 -7.69 -16.00
CA ILE A 306 -26.35 -7.91 -15.51
C ILE A 306 -27.42 -7.29 -16.41
N GLY A 307 -27.04 -6.63 -17.51
CA GLY A 307 -27.99 -5.98 -18.42
C GLY A 307 -28.59 -4.67 -17.89
N ALA A 308 -27.92 -4.01 -16.96
CA ALA A 308 -28.37 -2.77 -16.35
C ALA A 308 -27.86 -1.54 -17.12
N PRO A 309 -28.68 -0.48 -17.26
CA PRO A 309 -28.29 0.75 -17.97
C PRO A 309 -27.23 1.59 -17.23
N ASP A 310 -27.21 1.53 -15.89
CA ASP A 310 -26.26 2.17 -14.96
C ASP A 310 -26.32 1.47 -13.59
N LEU A 311 -25.58 1.97 -12.59
CA LEU A 311 -25.70 1.56 -11.17
C LEU A 311 -26.96 2.14 -10.50
N ALA A 312 -27.38 1.54 -9.38
CA ALA A 312 -28.57 1.95 -8.62
C ALA A 312 -28.46 3.35 -8.01
N MET A 313 -27.26 3.76 -7.58
CA MET A 313 -27.00 5.07 -6.99
C MET A 313 -25.82 5.78 -7.69
N PRO A 314 -26.01 6.33 -8.91
CA PRO A 314 -24.92 6.91 -9.71
C PRO A 314 -24.18 8.07 -9.02
N ARG A 315 -24.90 8.93 -8.28
CA ARG A 315 -24.28 10.03 -7.52
C ARG A 315 -23.46 9.54 -6.32
N LEU A 316 -23.92 8.47 -5.66
CA LEU A 316 -23.18 7.87 -4.56
C LEU A 316 -21.86 7.27 -5.08
N ASN A 317 -21.92 6.64 -6.24
CA ASN A 317 -20.76 6.10 -6.93
C ASN A 317 -19.68 7.16 -7.20
N ALA A 318 -20.10 8.33 -7.71
CA ALA A 318 -19.19 9.45 -7.95
C ALA A 318 -18.56 9.97 -6.65
N LEU A 319 -19.35 10.12 -5.58
CA LEU A 319 -18.83 10.49 -4.26
C LEU A 319 -17.81 9.49 -3.74
N SER A 320 -18.08 8.19 -3.85
CA SER A 320 -17.16 7.14 -3.42
C SER A 320 -15.80 7.26 -4.12
N PHE A 321 -15.79 7.52 -5.43
CA PHE A 321 -14.54 7.76 -6.15
C PHE A 321 -13.79 8.98 -5.59
N TRP A 322 -14.46 10.12 -5.46
CA TRP A 322 -13.80 11.37 -5.07
C TRP A 322 -13.18 11.34 -3.67
N LEU A 323 -13.69 10.51 -2.77
CA LEU A 323 -13.07 10.31 -1.46
C LEU A 323 -11.65 9.72 -1.54
N GLN A 324 -11.30 8.95 -2.58
CA GLN A 324 -9.98 8.31 -2.64
C GLN A 324 -8.81 9.24 -3.00
N PRO A 325 -8.90 10.13 -4.01
CA PRO A 325 -7.84 11.11 -4.24
C PRO A 325 -7.55 11.97 -2.99
N PHE A 326 -8.60 12.38 -2.25
CA PHE A 326 -8.41 13.11 -0.99
C PHE A 326 -7.79 12.24 0.10
N ALA A 327 -8.19 10.97 0.20
CA ALA A 327 -7.57 10.03 1.12
C ALA A 327 -6.08 9.80 0.82
N ALA A 328 -5.71 9.70 -0.45
CA ALA A 328 -4.33 9.55 -0.87
C ALA A 328 -3.48 10.78 -0.50
N LEU A 329 -4.01 11.99 -0.66
CA LEU A 329 -3.34 13.22 -0.21
C LEU A 329 -3.06 13.18 1.29
N LEU A 330 -4.04 12.75 2.11
CA LEU A 330 -3.84 12.57 3.56
C LEU A 330 -2.76 11.53 3.87
N ILE A 331 -2.83 10.35 3.24
CA ILE A 331 -1.84 9.27 3.41
C ILE A 331 -0.41 9.72 3.11
N PHE A 332 -0.21 10.51 2.06
CA PHE A 332 1.12 10.99 1.65
C PHE A 332 1.51 12.34 2.28
N THR A 333 0.67 12.94 3.12
CA THR A 333 0.98 14.24 3.76
C THR A 333 2.30 14.18 4.50
N GLY A 334 2.54 13.11 5.26
CA GLY A 334 3.80 12.89 5.98
C GLY A 334 5.03 12.91 5.06
N VAL A 335 4.95 12.33 3.86
CA VAL A 335 6.06 12.37 2.88
C VAL A 335 6.35 13.79 2.43
N PHE A 336 5.31 14.60 2.20
CA PHE A 336 5.48 15.99 1.77
C PHE A 336 5.98 16.91 2.89
N THR A 337 5.83 16.50 4.16
CA THR A 337 6.27 17.26 5.33
C THR A 337 7.53 16.70 6.00
N GLY A 338 8.12 15.62 5.48
CA GLY A 338 9.38 15.02 5.99
C GLY A 338 9.22 13.94 7.07
N GLU A 339 7.99 13.55 7.37
CA GLU A 339 7.61 12.60 8.42
C GLU A 339 6.65 11.55 7.85
N GLY A 340 7.07 10.70 6.92
CA GLY A 340 6.20 9.68 6.33
C GLY A 340 5.80 8.60 7.34
N ALA A 341 4.56 8.09 7.30
CA ALA A 341 4.10 7.06 8.25
C ALA A 341 4.96 5.79 8.18
N ASP A 342 5.35 5.25 9.33
CA ASP A 342 6.43 4.26 9.52
C ASP A 342 6.04 3.03 10.36
N THR A 343 4.75 2.87 10.67
CA THR A 343 4.23 1.84 11.59
C THR A 343 4.04 0.44 10.98
N GLY A 344 4.46 0.25 9.73
CA GLY A 344 4.03 -0.83 8.86
C GLY A 344 2.56 -0.70 8.44
N TRP A 345 2.19 -1.31 7.32
CA TRP A 345 0.80 -1.26 6.81
C TRP A 345 -0.23 -1.86 7.79
N THR A 346 0.22 -2.71 8.72
CA THR A 346 -0.60 -3.31 9.79
C THR A 346 -0.79 -2.39 10.99
N GLY A 347 0.06 -1.37 11.15
CA GLY A 347 -0.09 -0.33 12.17
C GLY A 347 -0.28 -0.87 13.58
N TYR A 348 0.54 -1.81 14.04
CA TYR A 348 0.28 -2.51 15.31
C TYR A 348 0.34 -1.56 16.52
N ALA A 349 -0.64 -1.69 17.43
CA ALA A 349 -0.55 -1.13 18.76
C ALA A 349 0.44 -1.96 19.63
N PRO A 350 1.16 -1.34 20.59
CA PRO A 350 1.05 0.05 20.99
C PRO A 350 1.79 1.03 20.06
N TYR A 351 2.65 0.56 19.16
CA TYR A 351 3.52 1.44 18.36
C TYR A 351 2.77 2.53 17.58
N ILE A 352 1.62 2.21 16.99
CA ILE A 352 0.80 3.19 16.25
C ILE A 352 0.26 4.36 17.11
N VAL A 353 0.19 4.18 18.44
CA VAL A 353 -0.34 5.18 19.39
C VAL A 353 0.70 5.70 20.39
N THR A 354 1.90 5.13 20.44
CA THR A 354 2.98 5.62 21.32
C THR A 354 3.51 6.99 20.88
N GLU A 355 4.13 7.72 21.81
CA GLU A 355 4.68 9.06 21.59
C GLU A 355 5.67 9.15 20.41
N GLY A 356 6.38 8.07 20.09
CA GLY A 356 7.27 8.01 18.92
C GLY A 356 6.56 8.06 17.56
N ALA A 357 5.24 7.87 17.52
CA ALA A 357 4.47 7.98 16.29
C ALA A 357 4.06 9.45 16.04
N HIS A 358 4.57 10.00 14.96
CA HIS A 358 4.56 11.43 14.61
C HIS A 358 3.35 11.84 13.75
N THR A 359 3.28 13.10 13.32
CA THR A 359 2.08 13.68 12.65
C THR A 359 1.72 12.95 11.35
N GLY A 360 2.72 12.43 10.65
CA GLY A 360 2.55 11.57 9.47
C GLY A 360 1.67 10.35 9.69
N VAL A 361 1.84 9.64 10.81
CA VAL A 361 1.01 8.48 11.17
C VAL A 361 -0.44 8.92 11.40
N THR A 362 -0.65 10.07 12.04
CA THR A 362 -2.01 10.63 12.26
C THR A 362 -2.72 10.90 10.94
N MET A 363 -2.03 11.50 9.96
CA MET A 363 -2.61 11.76 8.63
C MET A 363 -2.80 10.49 7.81
N TRP A 364 -1.92 9.51 7.96
CA TRP A 364 -2.07 8.17 7.37
C TRP A 364 -3.31 7.43 7.89
N VAL A 365 -3.59 7.50 9.20
CA VAL A 365 -4.83 6.97 9.79
C VAL A 365 -6.06 7.75 9.27
N ALA A 366 -6.01 9.08 9.24
CA ALA A 366 -7.11 9.90 8.73
C ALA A 366 -7.47 9.58 7.26
N GLY A 367 -6.46 9.41 6.41
CA GLY A 367 -6.68 9.01 5.03
C GLY A 367 -7.32 7.62 4.91
N GLN A 368 -6.90 6.65 5.73
CA GLN A 368 -7.53 5.33 5.73
C GLN A 368 -8.99 5.35 6.20
N ILE A 369 -9.36 6.20 7.17
CA ILE A 369 -10.77 6.40 7.55
C ILE A 369 -11.60 6.87 6.35
N MET A 370 -11.04 7.74 5.52
CA MET A 370 -11.70 8.22 4.31
C MET A 370 -11.84 7.11 3.24
N LEU A 371 -10.85 6.22 3.13
CA LEU A 371 -10.95 5.02 2.28
C LEU A 371 -12.03 4.05 2.78
N VAL A 372 -12.17 3.88 4.10
CA VAL A 372 -13.26 3.10 4.69
C VAL A 372 -14.62 3.65 4.28
N ALA A 373 -14.80 4.96 4.33
CA ALA A 373 -16.03 5.60 3.87
C ALA A 373 -16.29 5.33 2.37
N SER A 374 -15.29 5.55 1.51
CA SER A 374 -15.35 5.28 0.07
C SER A 374 -15.80 3.84 -0.25
N SER A 375 -15.15 2.87 0.37
CA SER A 375 -15.41 1.45 0.18
C SER A 375 -16.80 1.04 0.66
N THR A 376 -17.25 1.58 1.80
CA THR A 376 -18.59 1.32 2.33
C THR A 376 -19.68 1.79 1.37
N LEU A 377 -19.56 3.02 0.86
CA LEU A 377 -20.52 3.60 -0.08
C LEU A 377 -20.56 2.83 -1.41
N THR A 378 -19.39 2.41 -1.90
CA THR A 378 -19.26 1.59 -3.11
C THR A 378 -19.92 0.22 -2.95
N GLY A 379 -19.67 -0.45 -1.82
CA GLY A 379 -20.27 -1.75 -1.51
C GLY A 379 -21.78 -1.71 -1.47
N ILE A 380 -22.37 -0.71 -0.78
CA ILE A 380 -23.83 -0.52 -0.71
C ILE A 380 -24.43 -0.35 -2.12
N ASN A 381 -23.76 0.44 -2.98
CA ASN A 381 -24.24 0.68 -4.34
C ASN A 381 -24.23 -0.60 -5.20
N PHE A 382 -23.13 -1.35 -5.21
CA PHE A 382 -23.04 -2.60 -5.98
C PHE A 382 -24.01 -3.66 -5.48
N LEU A 383 -24.15 -3.83 -4.16
CA LEU A 383 -25.10 -4.79 -3.58
C LEU A 383 -26.54 -4.45 -3.98
N THR A 384 -26.92 -3.17 -3.91
CA THR A 384 -28.25 -2.73 -4.31
C THR A 384 -28.46 -2.94 -5.81
N THR A 385 -27.50 -2.55 -6.65
CA THR A 385 -27.58 -2.71 -8.11
C THR A 385 -27.80 -4.17 -8.49
N MET A 386 -26.96 -5.08 -7.98
CA MET A 386 -27.10 -6.51 -8.28
C MET A 386 -28.41 -7.08 -7.74
N ALA A 387 -28.93 -6.58 -6.61
CA ALA A 387 -30.19 -7.08 -6.05
C ALA A 387 -31.42 -6.70 -6.88
N VAL A 388 -31.48 -5.47 -7.40
CA VAL A 388 -32.73 -4.89 -7.94
C VAL A 388 -32.70 -4.53 -9.43
N MET A 389 -31.53 -4.53 -10.09
CA MET A 389 -31.38 -4.08 -11.48
C MET A 389 -30.93 -5.15 -12.47
N ARG A 390 -30.93 -6.44 -12.07
CA ARG A 390 -30.66 -7.53 -13.02
C ARG A 390 -31.73 -7.55 -14.12
N ALA A 391 -31.27 -7.83 -15.33
CA ALA A 391 -32.10 -8.15 -16.48
C ALA A 391 -33.14 -9.22 -16.17
N GLU A 392 -34.29 -9.14 -16.84
CA GLU A 392 -35.33 -10.14 -16.77
C GLU A 392 -34.78 -11.52 -17.17
N GLY A 393 -35.21 -12.58 -16.48
CA GLY A 393 -34.69 -13.94 -16.66
C GLY A 393 -33.36 -14.24 -15.95
N MET A 394 -32.62 -13.22 -15.46
CA MET A 394 -31.38 -13.42 -14.71
C MET A 394 -31.62 -13.59 -13.21
N GLY A 395 -31.79 -14.84 -12.79
CA GLY A 395 -31.74 -15.21 -11.37
C GLY A 395 -30.33 -15.14 -10.78
N TRP A 396 -30.21 -15.35 -9.46
CA TRP A 396 -28.91 -15.35 -8.78
C TRP A 396 -27.96 -16.40 -9.38
N MET A 397 -28.43 -17.62 -9.64
CA MET A 397 -27.61 -18.72 -10.17
C MET A 397 -27.43 -18.64 -11.70
N GLN A 398 -27.62 -17.47 -12.29
CA GLN A 398 -27.42 -17.21 -13.72
C GLN A 398 -26.49 -16.02 -13.98
N MET A 399 -26.08 -15.28 -12.94
CA MET A 399 -25.13 -14.17 -13.10
C MET A 399 -23.74 -14.67 -13.54
N PRO A 400 -22.99 -13.89 -14.33
CA PRO A 400 -21.59 -14.21 -14.65
C PRO A 400 -20.72 -14.39 -13.39
N LEU A 401 -19.67 -15.21 -13.47
CA LEU A 401 -18.83 -15.52 -12.32
C LEU A 401 -18.03 -14.30 -11.85
N PHE A 402 -17.69 -13.37 -12.75
CA PHE A 402 -17.13 -12.09 -12.35
C PHE A 402 -18.12 -11.28 -11.50
N THR A 403 -19.38 -11.15 -11.93
CA THR A 403 -20.41 -10.47 -11.13
C THR A 403 -20.62 -11.15 -9.77
N TRP A 404 -20.67 -12.48 -9.71
CA TRP A 404 -20.71 -13.23 -8.43
C TRP A 404 -19.51 -12.95 -7.55
N SER A 405 -18.31 -12.85 -8.13
CA SER A 405 -17.11 -12.56 -7.37
C SER A 405 -17.14 -11.16 -6.75
N ILE A 406 -17.68 -10.16 -7.46
CA ILE A 406 -17.88 -8.81 -6.93
C ILE A 406 -18.97 -8.80 -5.84
N LEU A 407 -20.03 -9.60 -5.99
CA LEU A 407 -21.04 -9.77 -4.94
C LEU A 407 -20.41 -10.31 -3.65
N VAL A 408 -19.65 -11.40 -3.74
CA VAL A 408 -18.99 -12.02 -2.59
C VAL A 408 -17.98 -11.06 -1.96
N ALA A 409 -17.17 -10.37 -2.77
CA ALA A 409 -16.23 -9.36 -2.30
C ALA A 409 -16.94 -8.23 -1.54
N ASN A 410 -18.01 -7.66 -2.08
CA ASN A 410 -18.76 -6.59 -1.40
C ASN A 410 -19.47 -7.06 -0.12
N LEU A 411 -19.98 -8.29 -0.08
CA LEU A 411 -20.56 -8.85 1.15
C LEU A 411 -19.51 -9.03 2.25
N MET A 412 -18.32 -9.56 1.91
CA MET A 412 -17.21 -9.65 2.86
C MET A 412 -16.78 -8.26 3.35
N LEU A 413 -16.62 -7.32 2.44
CA LEU A 413 -16.21 -5.96 2.77
C LEU A 413 -17.23 -5.28 3.69
N PHE A 414 -18.53 -5.40 3.40
CA PHE A 414 -19.59 -4.80 4.21
C PHE A 414 -19.61 -5.32 5.66
N LEU A 415 -19.29 -6.60 5.85
CA LEU A 415 -19.23 -7.23 7.19
C LEU A 415 -17.92 -6.94 7.94
N SER A 416 -16.82 -6.79 7.22
CA SER A 416 -15.46 -6.67 7.79
C SER A 416 -15.00 -5.24 8.00
N ILE A 417 -15.37 -4.32 7.11
CA ILE A 417 -14.93 -2.92 7.12
C ILE A 417 -15.33 -2.13 8.38
N PRO A 418 -16.47 -2.40 9.06
CA PRO A 418 -16.79 -1.69 10.30
C PRO A 418 -15.76 -1.94 11.41
N ALA A 419 -15.19 -3.14 11.51
CA ALA A 419 -14.18 -3.46 12.51
C ALA A 419 -12.90 -2.62 12.30
N PHE A 420 -12.45 -2.51 11.05
CA PHE A 420 -11.31 -1.66 10.71
C PHE A 420 -11.59 -0.17 10.90
N GLY A 421 -12.78 0.29 10.46
CA GLY A 421 -13.19 1.67 10.66
C GLY A 421 -13.21 2.08 12.13
N VAL A 422 -13.79 1.23 13.00
CA VAL A 422 -13.80 1.47 14.45
C VAL A 422 -12.39 1.47 15.03
N GLY A 423 -11.55 0.49 14.65
CA GLY A 423 -10.15 0.46 15.09
C GLY A 423 -9.40 1.73 14.69
N LEU A 424 -9.48 2.15 13.42
CA LEU A 424 -8.83 3.37 12.94
C LEU A 424 -9.34 4.62 13.67
N ILE A 425 -10.64 4.72 13.94
CA ILE A 425 -11.21 5.82 14.73
C ILE A 425 -10.65 5.80 16.15
N GLN A 426 -10.57 4.63 16.81
CA GLN A 426 -9.98 4.50 18.14
C GLN A 426 -8.52 4.96 18.14
N VAL A 427 -7.72 4.51 17.19
CA VAL A 427 -6.32 4.97 17.02
C VAL A 427 -6.28 6.48 16.80
N TYR A 428 -7.12 7.01 15.92
CA TYR A 428 -7.14 8.44 15.64
C TYR A 428 -7.50 9.25 16.89
N LEU A 429 -8.44 8.77 17.71
CA LEU A 429 -8.83 9.43 18.95
C LEU A 429 -7.73 9.34 20.02
N ASP A 430 -7.07 8.18 20.17
CA ASP A 430 -5.94 8.02 21.09
C ASP A 430 -4.83 9.03 20.75
N ARG A 431 -4.61 9.28 19.45
CA ARG A 431 -3.59 10.20 18.95
C ARG A 431 -3.95 11.69 18.98
N THR A 432 -5.24 12.04 18.97
CA THR A 432 -5.66 13.46 18.75
C THR A 432 -6.40 14.09 19.92
N VAL A 433 -7.12 13.29 20.69
CA VAL A 433 -7.90 13.75 21.85
C VAL A 433 -7.57 12.98 23.12
N SER A 434 -6.51 12.17 23.10
CA SER A 434 -5.98 11.42 24.24
C SER A 434 -7.00 10.48 24.87
N THR A 435 -7.79 9.77 24.05
CA THR A 435 -8.41 8.53 24.53
C THR A 435 -7.34 7.48 24.82
N ALA A 436 -7.72 6.39 25.48
CA ALA A 436 -6.78 5.37 25.95
C ALA A 436 -7.28 3.96 25.62
N PHE A 437 -7.67 3.70 24.37
CA PHE A 437 -8.14 2.37 23.95
C PHE A 437 -7.01 1.33 23.99
N TYR A 438 -5.79 1.71 23.61
CA TYR A 438 -4.65 0.80 23.50
C TYR A 438 -3.51 1.09 24.47
N ASP A 439 -3.64 2.11 25.32
CA ASP A 439 -2.64 2.44 26.35
C ASP A 439 -2.75 1.49 27.55
N ILE A 440 -1.73 0.65 27.71
CA ILE A 440 -1.63 -0.33 28.80
C ILE A 440 -1.67 0.34 30.18
N SER A 441 -1.06 1.52 30.32
CA SER A 441 -0.96 2.23 31.61
C SER A 441 -2.33 2.70 32.12
N ALA A 442 -3.26 2.98 31.19
CA ALA A 442 -4.64 3.34 31.46
C ALA A 442 -5.60 2.13 31.46
N GLY A 443 -5.09 0.90 31.29
CA GLY A 443 -5.87 -0.34 31.26
C GLY A 443 -6.40 -0.74 29.87
N GLY A 444 -5.92 -0.10 28.80
CA GLY A 444 -6.19 -0.47 27.41
C GLY A 444 -5.51 -1.79 27.00
N ASP A 445 -5.97 -2.36 25.88
CA ASP A 445 -5.47 -3.65 25.36
C ASP A 445 -4.90 -3.48 23.94
N PRO A 446 -3.57 -3.46 23.76
CA PRO A 446 -2.96 -3.40 22.43
C PRO A 446 -3.34 -4.57 21.50
N LEU A 447 -3.66 -5.75 22.04
CA LEU A 447 -4.07 -6.89 21.22
C LEU A 447 -5.47 -6.70 20.62
N LEU A 448 -6.29 -5.83 21.19
CA LEU A 448 -7.58 -5.44 20.60
C LEU A 448 -7.41 -4.92 19.18
N TRP A 449 -6.39 -4.07 18.93
CA TRP A 449 -6.09 -3.60 17.58
C TRP A 449 -5.81 -4.77 16.64
N SER A 450 -4.99 -5.72 17.05
CA SER A 450 -4.66 -6.90 16.23
C SER A 450 -5.90 -7.70 15.85
N HIS A 451 -6.83 -7.89 16.80
CA HIS A 451 -8.11 -8.54 16.54
C HIS A 451 -8.97 -7.75 15.55
N LEU A 452 -9.15 -6.44 15.74
CA LEU A 452 -9.96 -5.59 14.85
C LEU A 452 -9.36 -5.52 13.45
N PHE A 453 -8.04 -5.31 13.38
CA PHE A 453 -7.30 -5.24 12.13
C PHE A 453 -7.38 -6.55 11.38
N TRP A 454 -7.15 -7.71 12.00
CA TRP A 454 -7.18 -8.99 11.26
C TRP A 454 -8.58 -9.52 10.98
N TYR A 455 -9.57 -9.22 11.83
CA TYR A 455 -10.97 -9.48 11.51
C TYR A 455 -11.39 -8.78 10.21
N PHE A 456 -10.78 -7.64 9.91
CA PHE A 456 -10.85 -7.01 8.60
C PHE A 456 -9.87 -7.58 7.57
N GLY A 457 -8.59 -7.62 7.92
CA GLY A 457 -7.47 -7.81 7.01
C GLY A 457 -7.46 -9.18 6.35
N HIS A 458 -7.96 -10.23 7.04
CA HIS A 458 -8.04 -11.53 6.39
C HIS A 458 -9.23 -11.65 5.40
N PRO A 459 -10.45 -11.22 5.72
CA PRO A 459 -11.47 -11.02 4.68
C PRO A 459 -11.01 -10.12 3.54
N GLU A 460 -10.29 -9.04 3.81
CA GLU A 460 -9.81 -8.10 2.81
C GLU A 460 -8.88 -8.76 1.77
N VAL A 461 -7.98 -9.66 2.18
CA VAL A 461 -7.17 -10.39 1.18
C VAL A 461 -8.03 -11.26 0.26
N TYR A 462 -9.19 -11.74 0.72
CA TYR A 462 -10.16 -12.39 -0.15
C TYR A 462 -10.95 -11.41 -1.01
N VAL A 463 -11.33 -10.25 -0.48
CA VAL A 463 -11.95 -9.15 -1.26
C VAL A 463 -11.08 -8.78 -2.45
N VAL A 464 -9.76 -8.85 -2.29
CA VAL A 464 -8.82 -8.51 -3.36
C VAL A 464 -8.63 -9.65 -4.38
N ILE A 465 -8.58 -10.92 -3.97
CA ILE A 465 -8.32 -12.05 -4.90
C ILE A 465 -9.58 -12.63 -5.55
N VAL A 466 -10.75 -12.59 -4.88
CA VAL A 466 -11.98 -13.19 -5.39
C VAL A 466 -12.42 -12.56 -6.73
N PRO A 467 -12.38 -11.23 -6.92
CA PRO A 467 -12.60 -10.59 -8.21
C PRO A 467 -11.70 -11.13 -9.32
N ALA A 468 -10.42 -11.37 -9.03
CA ALA A 468 -9.50 -11.98 -9.99
C ALA A 468 -9.93 -13.40 -10.36
N PHE A 469 -10.42 -14.22 -9.41
CA PHE A 469 -11.03 -15.52 -9.75
C PHE A 469 -12.22 -15.39 -10.70
N GLY A 470 -13.03 -14.35 -10.53
CA GLY A 470 -14.10 -14.00 -11.44
C GLY A 470 -13.59 -13.74 -12.85
N VAL A 471 -12.59 -12.86 -13.00
CA VAL A 471 -11.94 -12.55 -14.29
C VAL A 471 -11.43 -13.82 -14.95
N ILE A 472 -10.66 -14.63 -14.22
CA ILE A 472 -10.06 -15.85 -14.76
C ILE A 472 -11.13 -16.83 -15.24
N SER A 473 -12.27 -16.89 -14.54
CA SER A 473 -13.40 -17.73 -14.96
C SER A 473 -13.99 -17.28 -16.29
N GLU A 474 -14.21 -15.97 -16.48
CA GLU A 474 -14.73 -15.41 -17.74
C GLU A 474 -13.72 -15.59 -18.90
N VAL A 475 -12.45 -15.28 -18.64
CA VAL A 475 -11.38 -15.37 -19.65
C VAL A 475 -11.16 -16.80 -20.10
N LEU A 476 -11.08 -17.76 -19.16
CA LEU A 476 -10.85 -19.16 -19.52
C LEU A 476 -12.06 -19.80 -20.21
N ALA A 477 -13.29 -19.49 -19.78
CA ALA A 477 -14.49 -19.97 -20.45
C ALA A 477 -14.56 -19.47 -21.91
N THR A 478 -14.38 -18.16 -22.10
CA THR A 478 -14.39 -17.53 -23.43
C THR A 478 -13.26 -18.05 -24.31
N SER A 479 -12.04 -18.11 -23.77
CA SER A 479 -10.86 -18.58 -24.51
C SER A 479 -10.94 -20.06 -24.85
N ALA A 480 -11.53 -20.90 -24.00
CA ALA A 480 -11.71 -22.32 -24.25
C ALA A 480 -12.89 -22.63 -25.19
N ARG A 481 -13.72 -21.62 -25.54
CA ARG A 481 -14.96 -21.77 -26.32
C ARG A 481 -15.97 -22.70 -25.65
N ARG A 482 -16.04 -22.65 -24.33
CA ARG A 482 -16.87 -23.56 -23.53
C ARG A 482 -17.49 -22.85 -22.35
N SER A 483 -18.64 -23.34 -21.90
CA SER A 483 -19.19 -22.96 -20.61
C SER A 483 -18.24 -23.39 -19.48
N ILE A 484 -18.22 -22.61 -18.40
CA ILE A 484 -17.43 -22.93 -17.23
C ILE A 484 -17.88 -24.28 -16.64
N PHE A 485 -16.93 -25.18 -16.42
CA PHE A 485 -17.21 -26.44 -15.76
C PHE A 485 -17.54 -26.20 -14.29
N GLY A 486 -18.64 -26.78 -13.81
CA GLY A 486 -19.01 -26.70 -12.40
C GLY A 486 -19.41 -25.29 -11.96
N TYR A 487 -20.17 -24.54 -12.76
CA TYR A 487 -20.65 -23.20 -12.39
C TYR A 487 -21.20 -23.12 -10.95
N ARG A 488 -22.10 -24.04 -10.57
CA ARG A 488 -22.67 -24.05 -9.21
C ARG A 488 -21.61 -24.31 -8.14
N SER A 489 -20.65 -25.21 -8.39
CA SER A 489 -19.57 -25.47 -7.44
C SER A 489 -18.59 -24.30 -7.35
N MET A 490 -18.37 -23.54 -8.42
CA MET A 490 -17.63 -22.27 -8.39
C MET A 490 -18.33 -21.23 -7.52
N VAL A 491 -19.63 -21.02 -7.70
CA VAL A 491 -20.42 -20.09 -6.89
C VAL A 491 -20.36 -20.47 -5.41
N TYR A 492 -20.61 -21.75 -5.09
CA TYR A 492 -20.54 -22.22 -3.70
C TYR A 492 -19.13 -22.14 -3.12
N ALA A 493 -18.08 -22.38 -3.92
CA ALA A 493 -16.70 -22.21 -3.46
C ALA A 493 -16.39 -20.74 -3.12
N MET A 494 -16.79 -19.78 -3.96
CA MET A 494 -16.61 -18.36 -3.68
C MET A 494 -17.41 -17.91 -2.44
N ALA A 495 -18.69 -18.27 -2.37
CA ALA A 495 -19.53 -17.95 -1.20
C ALA A 495 -19.00 -18.60 0.09
N GLY A 496 -18.53 -19.85 0.01
CA GLY A 496 -17.93 -20.57 1.13
C GLY A 496 -16.65 -19.90 1.64
N ILE A 497 -15.77 -19.43 0.75
CA ILE A 497 -14.61 -18.60 1.12
C ILE A 497 -15.08 -17.34 1.85
N GLY A 498 -16.14 -16.69 1.34
CA GLY A 498 -16.71 -15.50 1.96
C GLY A 498 -17.16 -15.70 3.41
N ILE A 499 -17.70 -16.87 3.74
CA ILE A 499 -18.11 -17.20 5.11
C ILE A 499 -16.90 -17.56 5.97
N VAL A 500 -16.02 -18.44 5.47
CA VAL A 500 -14.89 -18.95 6.25
C VAL A 500 -13.85 -17.87 6.55
N ALA A 501 -13.76 -16.83 5.71
CA ALA A 501 -12.90 -15.67 5.92
C ALA A 501 -13.00 -15.05 7.33
N PHE A 502 -14.18 -15.11 7.96
CA PHE A 502 -14.44 -14.50 9.27
C PHE A 502 -14.05 -15.37 10.47
N ILE A 503 -13.73 -16.65 10.26
CA ILE A 503 -13.40 -17.60 11.34
C ILE A 503 -11.95 -18.09 11.32
N VAL A 504 -11.12 -17.55 10.42
CA VAL A 504 -9.72 -17.96 10.24
C VAL A 504 -8.72 -16.84 10.49
N TYR A 505 -9.16 -15.59 10.69
CA TYR A 505 -8.27 -14.43 10.81
C TYR A 505 -7.21 -14.57 11.91
N GLY A 506 -7.48 -15.39 12.94
CA GLY A 506 -6.56 -15.63 14.06
C GLY A 506 -5.24 -16.28 13.64
N HIS A 507 -5.10 -16.83 12.42
CA HIS A 507 -3.83 -17.40 11.96
C HIS A 507 -2.73 -16.36 11.84
N HIS A 508 -3.08 -15.07 11.76
CA HIS A 508 -2.10 -13.99 11.74
C HIS A 508 -1.56 -13.67 13.14
N MET A 509 -2.09 -14.33 14.16
CA MET A 509 -1.87 -14.06 15.57
C MET A 509 -1.38 -15.31 16.33
N PHE A 510 -0.89 -16.34 15.64
CA PHE A 510 -0.40 -17.56 16.30
C PHE A 510 0.77 -17.30 17.26
N THR A 511 1.56 -16.26 17.01
CA THR A 511 2.70 -15.84 17.84
C THR A 511 2.31 -14.78 18.89
N SER A 512 1.04 -14.35 18.96
CA SER A 512 0.60 -13.22 19.81
C SER A 512 0.34 -13.58 21.28
N GLY A 513 0.59 -14.82 21.70
CA GLY A 513 0.15 -15.31 23.03
C GLY A 513 -1.29 -15.86 23.07
N MET A 514 -1.97 -15.98 21.92
CA MET A 514 -3.31 -16.57 21.78
C MET A 514 -3.46 -17.92 22.49
N SER A 515 -4.64 -18.22 23.06
CA SER A 515 -4.87 -19.48 23.80
C SER A 515 -4.63 -20.73 22.92
N PRO A 516 -4.04 -21.82 23.47
CA PRO A 516 -3.74 -23.02 22.68
C PRO A 516 -4.95 -23.63 21.97
N SER A 517 -6.12 -23.62 22.62
CA SER A 517 -7.37 -24.11 22.04
C SER A 517 -7.80 -23.29 20.83
N LEU A 518 -7.73 -21.95 20.92
CA LEU A 518 -8.08 -21.08 19.80
C LEU A 518 -7.08 -21.22 18.64
N ARG A 519 -5.77 -21.35 18.94
CA ARG A 519 -4.76 -21.64 17.91
C ARG A 519 -5.07 -22.94 17.16
N PHE A 520 -5.39 -24.02 17.89
CA PHE A 520 -5.70 -25.32 17.28
C PHE A 520 -6.94 -25.26 16.37
N VAL A 521 -8.03 -24.64 16.84
CA VAL A 521 -9.25 -24.46 16.03
C VAL A 521 -8.97 -23.61 14.78
N THR A 522 -8.21 -22.53 14.95
CA THR A 522 -7.85 -21.63 13.85
C THR A 522 -6.95 -22.33 12.82
N MET A 523 -5.99 -23.15 13.25
CA MET A 523 -5.19 -24.00 12.37
C MET A 523 -6.08 -24.90 11.49
N LEU A 524 -6.99 -25.67 12.10
CA LEU A 524 -7.84 -26.61 11.37
C LEU A 524 -8.76 -25.91 10.37
N THR A 525 -9.39 -24.81 10.80
CA THR A 525 -10.31 -24.04 9.95
C THR A 525 -9.58 -23.34 8.81
N THR A 526 -8.36 -22.85 9.04
CA THR A 526 -7.52 -22.25 7.98
C THR A 526 -7.09 -23.28 6.95
N MET A 527 -6.67 -24.48 7.38
CA MET A 527 -6.33 -25.58 6.45
C MET A 527 -7.53 -25.95 5.56
N LEU A 528 -8.75 -25.89 6.08
CA LEU A 528 -9.97 -26.20 5.33
C LEU A 528 -10.21 -25.23 4.17
N VAL A 529 -9.72 -23.98 4.24
CA VAL A 529 -9.89 -22.97 3.18
C VAL A 529 -9.20 -23.37 1.87
N ALA A 530 -8.17 -24.22 1.95
CA ALA A 530 -7.50 -24.75 0.76
C ALA A 530 -8.45 -25.59 -0.12
N VAL A 531 -9.47 -26.22 0.47
CA VAL A 531 -10.40 -27.11 -0.26
C VAL A 531 -11.29 -26.32 -1.25
N PRO A 532 -12.08 -25.29 -0.84
CA PRO A 532 -12.80 -24.45 -1.78
C PRO A 532 -11.89 -23.86 -2.87
N THR A 533 -10.68 -23.45 -2.49
CA THR A 533 -9.73 -22.87 -3.44
C THR A 533 -9.27 -23.88 -4.49
N GLY A 534 -8.94 -25.10 -4.08
CA GLY A 534 -8.56 -26.20 -4.96
C GLY A 534 -9.67 -26.62 -5.92
N ILE A 535 -10.93 -26.66 -5.47
CA ILE A 535 -12.09 -26.94 -6.33
C ILE A 535 -12.11 -26.00 -7.55
N LYS A 536 -11.81 -24.71 -7.35
CA LYS A 536 -11.79 -23.75 -8.47
C LYS A 536 -10.68 -24.04 -9.46
N ILE A 537 -9.47 -24.36 -8.98
CA ILE A 537 -8.34 -24.74 -9.85
C ILE A 537 -8.73 -25.93 -10.72
N PHE A 538 -9.32 -26.98 -10.14
CA PHE A 538 -9.76 -28.14 -10.90
C PHE A 538 -10.92 -27.83 -11.87
N ASN A 539 -11.85 -26.96 -11.50
CA ASN A 539 -12.91 -26.51 -12.40
C ASN A 539 -12.36 -25.73 -13.60
N TRP A 540 -11.37 -24.85 -13.41
CA TRP A 540 -10.70 -24.14 -14.52
C TRP A 540 -9.94 -25.11 -15.43
N LEU A 541 -9.17 -26.03 -14.85
CA LEU A 541 -8.48 -27.08 -15.62
C LEU A 541 -9.48 -27.92 -16.44
N LYS A 542 -10.63 -28.28 -15.84
CA LYS A 542 -11.67 -29.04 -16.53
C LYS A 542 -12.39 -28.23 -17.60
N THR A 543 -12.54 -26.92 -17.42
CA THR A 543 -13.09 -26.00 -18.44
C THR A 543 -12.20 -25.97 -19.68
N MET A 544 -10.88 -25.91 -19.48
CA MET A 544 -9.91 -25.95 -20.59
C MET A 544 -9.81 -27.34 -21.24
N HIS A 545 -9.99 -28.41 -20.46
CA HIS A 545 -9.86 -29.78 -20.94
C HIS A 545 -10.89 -30.12 -22.04
N GLY A 546 -10.41 -30.40 -23.25
CA GLY A 546 -11.23 -30.65 -24.43
C GLY A 546 -11.88 -29.38 -24.99
N GLY A 547 -11.43 -28.19 -24.58
CA GLY A 547 -11.74 -26.92 -25.24
C GLY A 547 -10.75 -26.59 -26.35
N SER A 548 -11.02 -25.51 -27.09
CA SER A 548 -10.12 -24.98 -28.13
C SER A 548 -9.56 -23.65 -27.65
N LEU A 549 -8.45 -23.69 -26.91
CA LEU A 549 -7.86 -22.51 -26.29
C LEU A 549 -7.35 -21.53 -27.35
N VAL A 550 -7.90 -20.31 -27.34
CA VAL A 550 -7.37 -19.18 -28.09
C VAL A 550 -6.19 -18.59 -27.30
N TYR A 551 -4.97 -18.82 -27.77
CA TYR A 551 -3.74 -18.33 -27.15
C TYR A 551 -3.48 -16.85 -27.51
N ARG A 552 -4.23 -15.95 -26.88
CA ARG A 552 -4.01 -14.49 -26.88
C ARG A 552 -3.42 -14.03 -25.55
N THR A 553 -3.02 -12.78 -25.48
CA THR A 553 -2.36 -12.20 -24.30
C THR A 553 -3.18 -12.38 -23.02
N HIS A 554 -4.50 -12.14 -23.05
CA HIS A 554 -5.37 -12.37 -21.88
C HIS A 554 -5.31 -13.83 -21.38
N THR A 555 -5.26 -14.80 -22.30
CA THR A 555 -5.14 -16.23 -21.97
C THR A 555 -3.78 -16.55 -21.37
N LEU A 556 -2.69 -15.96 -21.88
CA LEU A 556 -1.35 -16.15 -21.30
C LEU A 556 -1.30 -15.67 -19.85
N TRP A 557 -1.87 -14.51 -19.55
CA TRP A 557 -1.99 -14.02 -18.17
C TRP A 557 -2.86 -14.93 -17.30
N ALA A 558 -3.97 -15.45 -17.84
CA ALA A 558 -4.81 -16.40 -17.12
C ALA A 558 -4.09 -17.73 -16.81
N LEU A 559 -3.26 -18.22 -17.72
CA LEU A 559 -2.43 -19.41 -17.51
C LEU A 559 -1.29 -19.12 -16.52
N GLY A 560 -0.65 -17.97 -16.64
CA GLY A 560 0.36 -17.49 -15.69
C GLY A 560 -0.20 -17.45 -14.28
N PHE A 561 -1.38 -16.85 -14.12
CA PHE A 561 -2.16 -16.83 -12.87
C PHE A 561 -2.33 -18.24 -12.29
N LEU A 562 -2.77 -19.23 -13.08
CA LEU A 562 -2.99 -20.58 -12.57
C LEU A 562 -1.70 -21.17 -11.98
N VAL A 563 -0.57 -20.98 -12.67
CA VAL A 563 0.73 -21.47 -12.20
C VAL A 563 1.16 -20.76 -10.93
N THR A 564 1.21 -19.43 -10.94
CA THR A 564 1.74 -18.64 -9.82
C THR A 564 0.84 -18.72 -8.60
N PHE A 565 -0.48 -18.67 -8.78
CA PHE A 565 -1.42 -18.79 -7.69
C PHE A 565 -1.40 -20.19 -7.05
N THR A 566 -1.23 -21.27 -7.83
CA THR A 566 -1.05 -22.62 -7.26
C THR A 566 0.25 -22.71 -6.46
N LEU A 567 1.37 -22.17 -6.95
CA LEU A 567 2.63 -22.14 -6.20
C LEU A 567 2.50 -21.34 -4.89
N GLY A 568 1.83 -20.18 -4.95
CA GLY A 568 1.51 -19.39 -3.76
C GLY A 568 0.62 -20.12 -2.78
N GLY A 569 -0.40 -20.83 -3.27
CA GLY A 569 -1.28 -21.65 -2.42
C GLY A 569 -0.51 -22.78 -1.72
N ILE A 570 0.44 -23.42 -2.41
CA ILE A 570 1.30 -24.46 -1.82
C ILE A 570 2.18 -23.88 -0.70
N SER A 571 2.83 -22.72 -0.91
CA SER A 571 3.61 -22.08 0.15
C SER A 571 2.72 -21.56 1.29
N GLY A 572 1.46 -21.23 1.01
CA GLY A 572 0.47 -20.82 2.01
C GLY A 572 0.13 -21.91 3.01
N MET A 573 0.19 -23.19 2.61
CA MET A 573 -0.16 -24.32 3.47
C MET A 573 0.80 -24.52 4.65
N PHE A 574 1.96 -23.88 4.66
CA PHE A 574 2.87 -23.91 5.80
C PHE A 574 2.37 -23.02 6.96
N PHE A 575 1.74 -21.88 6.69
CA PHE A 575 1.29 -20.94 7.73
C PHE A 575 0.15 -21.42 8.63
N PRO A 576 -0.86 -22.18 8.18
CA PRO A 576 -1.82 -22.72 9.12
C PRO A 576 -1.19 -23.77 10.06
N SER A 577 -0.07 -24.38 9.70
CA SER A 577 0.65 -25.28 10.59
C SER A 577 1.39 -24.48 11.67
N ILE A 578 0.89 -24.51 12.91
CA ILE A 578 1.49 -23.80 14.05
C ILE A 578 2.98 -24.08 14.17
N ALA A 579 3.40 -25.34 13.98
CA ALA A 579 4.80 -25.74 14.10
C ALA A 579 5.70 -25.11 13.03
N MET A 580 5.15 -24.81 11.84
CA MET A 580 5.90 -24.16 10.76
C MET A 580 5.81 -22.64 10.89
N ASP A 581 4.64 -22.10 11.21
CA ASP A 581 4.45 -20.67 11.40
C ASP A 581 5.37 -20.13 12.49
N THR A 582 5.59 -20.83 13.61
CA THR A 582 6.54 -20.38 14.64
C THR A 582 7.96 -20.11 14.13
N HIS A 583 8.37 -20.73 13.02
CA HIS A 583 9.68 -20.52 12.41
C HIS A 583 9.66 -19.61 11.19
N LEU A 584 8.56 -19.61 10.43
CA LEU A 584 8.44 -18.85 9.18
C LEU A 584 7.80 -17.47 9.38
N HIS A 585 7.12 -17.26 10.51
CA HIS A 585 6.46 -16.01 10.86
C HIS A 585 7.43 -14.83 10.85
N GLU A 586 7.00 -13.71 10.28
CA GLU A 586 7.81 -12.51 10.08
C GLU A 586 9.17 -12.73 9.36
N THR A 587 9.33 -13.82 8.61
CA THR A 587 10.46 -13.99 7.68
C THR A 587 10.08 -13.56 6.26
N TYR A 588 11.08 -13.50 5.37
CA TYR A 588 10.88 -13.34 3.93
C TYR A 588 10.01 -14.44 3.31
N PHE A 589 9.79 -15.58 3.98
CA PHE A 589 8.88 -16.62 3.50
C PHE A 589 7.43 -16.14 3.46
N VAL A 590 7.00 -15.35 4.46
CA VAL A 590 5.68 -14.69 4.49
C VAL A 590 5.58 -13.69 3.35
N VAL A 591 6.62 -12.88 3.17
CA VAL A 591 6.67 -11.88 2.08
C VAL A 591 6.54 -12.57 0.73
N ALA A 592 7.31 -13.63 0.50
CA ALA A 592 7.28 -14.41 -0.72
C ALA A 592 5.92 -15.03 -0.99
N HIS A 593 5.35 -15.74 -0.01
CA HIS A 593 4.04 -16.36 -0.12
C HIS A 593 2.95 -15.34 -0.47
N PHE A 594 2.89 -14.25 0.30
CA PHE A 594 1.86 -13.24 0.12
C PHE A 594 1.96 -12.55 -1.25
N HIS A 595 3.17 -12.23 -1.70
CA HIS A 595 3.35 -11.69 -3.06
C HIS A 595 3.05 -12.74 -4.13
N TYR A 596 3.25 -14.03 -3.85
CA TYR A 596 2.88 -15.06 -4.79
C TYR A 596 1.37 -15.12 -5.07
N VAL A 597 0.57 -15.01 -4.01
CA VAL A 597 -0.88 -15.03 -4.12
C VAL A 597 -1.47 -13.67 -4.50
N LEU A 598 -0.87 -12.56 -4.09
CA LEU A 598 -1.37 -11.22 -4.39
C LEU A 598 -0.92 -10.73 -5.77
N VAL A 599 0.38 -10.76 -6.07
CA VAL A 599 0.87 -10.29 -7.38
C VAL A 599 0.60 -11.37 -8.43
N GLY A 600 1.03 -12.61 -8.18
CA GLY A 600 0.75 -13.73 -9.09
C GLY A 600 -0.72 -14.14 -9.18
N GLY A 601 -1.54 -13.75 -8.20
CA GLY A 601 -2.99 -13.95 -8.27
C GLY A 601 -3.72 -12.70 -8.75
N THR A 602 -3.86 -11.70 -7.87
CA THR A 602 -4.65 -10.50 -8.14
C THR A 602 -4.09 -9.70 -9.32
N VAL A 603 -2.80 -9.33 -9.30
CA VAL A 603 -2.23 -8.44 -10.34
C VAL A 603 -2.20 -9.13 -11.70
N PHE A 604 -1.83 -10.41 -11.77
CA PHE A 604 -1.88 -11.18 -13.03
C PHE A 604 -3.32 -11.37 -13.53
N GLY A 605 -4.28 -11.58 -12.61
CA GLY A 605 -5.70 -11.57 -12.93
C GLY A 605 -6.15 -10.24 -13.52
N PHE A 606 -5.67 -9.11 -12.99
CA PHE A 606 -5.97 -7.79 -13.54
C PHE A 606 -5.27 -7.52 -14.86
N PHE A 607 -4.04 -7.97 -15.07
CA PHE A 607 -3.43 -7.92 -16.40
C PHE A 607 -4.25 -8.71 -17.41
N SER A 608 -4.72 -9.91 -17.04
CA SER A 608 -5.68 -10.67 -17.86
C SER A 608 -6.94 -9.86 -18.16
N ALA A 609 -7.53 -9.21 -17.14
CA ALA A 609 -8.69 -8.33 -17.29
C ALA A 609 -8.43 -7.15 -18.23
N ILE A 610 -7.28 -6.50 -18.13
CA ILE A 610 -6.88 -5.39 -19.03
C ILE A 610 -6.87 -5.92 -20.46
N TYR A 611 -6.11 -6.97 -20.76
CA TYR A 611 -6.03 -7.49 -22.13
C TYR A 611 -7.38 -8.01 -22.66
N TYR A 612 -8.27 -8.46 -21.78
CA TYR A 612 -9.59 -8.98 -22.14
C TYR A 612 -10.63 -7.87 -22.38
N TRP A 613 -10.75 -6.90 -21.48
CA TRP A 613 -11.80 -5.87 -21.54
C TRP A 613 -11.36 -4.53 -22.11
N TYR A 614 -10.06 -4.30 -22.34
CA TYR A 614 -9.59 -3.07 -22.98
C TYR A 614 -10.28 -2.75 -24.32
N PRO A 615 -10.55 -3.74 -25.22
CA PRO A 615 -11.33 -3.48 -26.43
C PRO A 615 -12.73 -2.96 -26.15
N LYS A 616 -13.40 -3.46 -25.11
CA LYS A 616 -14.72 -3.00 -24.69
C LYS A 616 -14.66 -1.59 -24.10
N MET A 617 -13.65 -1.29 -23.29
CA MET A 617 -13.52 0.02 -22.63
C MET A 617 -13.13 1.14 -23.61
N THR A 618 -12.33 0.84 -24.64
CA THR A 618 -11.71 1.86 -25.49
C THR A 618 -12.14 1.81 -26.95
N GLY A 619 -12.76 0.71 -27.41
CA GLY A 619 -13.06 0.48 -28.82
C GLY A 619 -11.84 0.14 -29.67
N ARG A 620 -10.71 -0.22 -29.06
CA ARG A 620 -9.44 -0.51 -29.75
C ARG A 620 -8.81 -1.82 -29.29
N MET A 621 -8.27 -2.58 -30.24
CA MET A 621 -7.52 -3.80 -29.95
C MET A 621 -6.10 -3.46 -29.46
N LEU A 622 -5.64 -4.17 -28.42
CA LEU A 622 -4.25 -4.11 -27.97
C LEU A 622 -3.33 -4.89 -28.93
N ASP A 623 -2.07 -4.48 -29.02
CA ASP A 623 -1.06 -5.22 -29.79
C ASP A 623 -0.65 -6.50 -29.04
N GLU A 624 -0.84 -7.66 -29.67
CA GLU A 624 -0.56 -8.97 -29.08
C GLU A 624 0.95 -9.26 -28.94
N ARG A 625 1.82 -8.65 -29.74
CA ARG A 625 3.28 -8.84 -29.62
C ARG A 625 3.81 -8.11 -28.41
N LEU A 626 3.39 -6.86 -28.22
CA LEU A 626 3.71 -6.09 -27.01
C LEU A 626 3.08 -6.74 -25.77
N GLY A 627 1.85 -7.26 -25.89
CA GLY A 627 1.18 -8.00 -24.82
C GLY A 627 1.94 -9.26 -24.41
N THR A 628 2.43 -10.03 -25.38
CA THR A 628 3.25 -11.22 -25.14
C THR A 628 4.61 -10.85 -24.55
N LEU A 629 5.25 -9.78 -25.03
CA LEU A 629 6.52 -9.28 -24.47
C LEU A 629 6.35 -8.84 -23.02
N HIS A 630 5.27 -8.12 -22.70
CA HIS A 630 4.92 -7.77 -21.33
C HIS A 630 4.78 -9.02 -20.46
N PHE A 631 3.99 -10.01 -20.91
CA PHE A 631 3.81 -11.28 -20.19
C PHE A 631 5.13 -12.00 -19.93
N LEU A 632 5.95 -12.24 -20.95
CA LEU A 632 7.18 -13.01 -20.80
C LEU A 632 8.18 -12.32 -19.85
N THR A 633 8.36 -11.01 -20.02
CA THR A 633 9.28 -10.22 -19.19
C THR A 633 8.80 -10.21 -17.75
N ALA A 634 7.53 -9.89 -17.53
CA ALA A 634 6.94 -9.81 -16.20
C ALA A 634 6.91 -11.18 -15.50
N PHE A 635 6.50 -12.24 -16.19
CA PHE A 635 6.39 -13.59 -15.60
C PHE A 635 7.74 -14.13 -15.13
N VAL A 636 8.80 -13.97 -15.94
CA VAL A 636 10.15 -14.45 -15.58
C VAL A 636 10.71 -13.65 -14.42
N THR A 637 10.67 -12.31 -14.51
CA THR A 637 11.26 -11.42 -13.51
C THR A 637 10.51 -11.50 -12.18
N TYR A 638 9.19 -11.60 -12.20
CA TYR A 638 8.36 -11.87 -11.03
C TYR A 638 8.80 -13.12 -10.26
N ASN A 639 9.02 -14.25 -10.95
CA ASN A 639 9.52 -15.46 -10.30
C ASN A 639 10.96 -15.27 -9.80
N GLY A 640 11.78 -14.51 -10.53
CA GLY A 640 13.13 -14.11 -10.10
C GLY A 640 13.15 -13.24 -8.84
N ILE A 641 12.07 -12.54 -8.51
CA ILE A 641 11.93 -11.78 -7.25
C ILE A 641 11.50 -12.72 -6.13
N PHE A 642 10.33 -13.34 -6.26
CA PHE A 642 9.65 -13.91 -5.08
C PHE A 642 10.02 -15.37 -4.82
N TRP A 643 10.46 -16.14 -5.83
CA TRP A 643 10.89 -17.51 -5.57
C TRP A 643 12.13 -17.52 -4.65
N PRO A 644 13.18 -16.73 -4.93
CA PRO A 644 14.33 -16.62 -4.03
C PRO A 644 14.00 -16.16 -2.62
N MET A 645 12.99 -15.30 -2.45
CA MET A 645 12.58 -14.84 -1.12
C MET A 645 12.09 -15.98 -0.22
N HIS A 646 11.46 -17.04 -0.77
CA HIS A 646 11.15 -18.23 0.04
C HIS A 646 12.42 -18.86 0.61
N ARG A 647 13.48 -18.98 -0.20
CA ARG A 647 14.76 -19.52 0.24
C ARG A 647 15.39 -18.65 1.33
N LEU A 648 15.38 -17.33 1.15
CA LEU A 648 15.88 -16.39 2.16
C LEU A 648 15.09 -16.48 3.47
N GLY A 649 13.77 -16.64 3.38
CA GLY A 649 12.91 -16.83 4.56
C GLY A 649 13.21 -18.11 5.33
N VAL A 650 13.44 -19.23 4.63
CA VAL A 650 13.79 -20.52 5.27
C VAL A 650 15.10 -20.45 6.06
N VAL A 651 16.07 -19.65 5.59
CA VAL A 651 17.34 -19.46 6.30
C VAL A 651 17.30 -18.33 7.34
N GLY A 652 16.10 -17.81 7.66
CA GLY A 652 15.90 -16.88 8.77
C GLY A 652 16.00 -15.39 8.43
N MET A 653 16.00 -15.00 7.14
CA MET A 653 15.96 -13.57 6.80
C MET A 653 14.62 -12.98 7.23
N ALA A 654 14.64 -12.16 8.28
CA ALA A 654 13.47 -11.47 8.81
C ALA A 654 13.01 -10.34 7.87
N ARG A 655 11.70 -10.10 7.81
CA ARG A 655 11.12 -8.97 7.07
C ARG A 655 11.27 -7.67 7.85
N ARG A 656 11.10 -6.52 7.17
CA ARG A 656 11.13 -5.17 7.80
C ARG A 656 12.46 -4.78 8.42
N HIS A 657 13.56 -5.43 8.04
CA HIS A 657 14.91 -4.98 8.37
C HIS A 657 15.44 -4.09 7.26
N HIS A 658 15.96 -2.92 7.64
CA HIS A 658 16.59 -1.93 6.76
C HIS A 658 17.89 -2.46 6.13
N THR A 659 18.59 -3.34 6.82
CA THR A 659 19.83 -3.97 6.34
C THR A 659 19.90 -5.44 6.77
N TYR A 660 20.86 -6.16 6.23
CA TYR A 660 21.16 -7.55 6.60
C TYR A 660 22.67 -7.75 6.70
N PHE A 661 23.08 -8.66 7.58
CA PHE A 661 24.48 -8.98 7.84
C PHE A 661 24.81 -10.39 7.36
N ILE A 662 26.03 -10.58 6.87
CA ILE A 662 26.55 -11.86 6.38
C ILE A 662 27.81 -12.24 7.18
N THR A 663 27.85 -13.42 7.79
CA THR A 663 29.07 -14.00 8.38
C THR A 663 29.05 -15.54 8.31
N THR A 664 30.21 -16.17 8.49
CA THR A 664 30.36 -17.65 8.54
C THR A 664 30.14 -18.25 9.92
N ASP A 665 30.19 -17.45 10.99
CA ASP A 665 30.49 -17.95 12.34
C ASP A 665 29.34 -17.74 13.36
N ASP A 666 28.33 -16.92 13.06
CA ASP A 666 27.23 -16.60 13.98
C ASP A 666 25.88 -17.16 13.51
N PHE A 667 25.17 -17.81 14.42
CA PHE A 667 23.84 -18.41 14.16
C PHE A 667 22.75 -17.39 13.81
N THR A 668 22.97 -16.10 14.07
CA THR A 668 22.02 -15.00 13.77
C THR A 668 22.23 -14.34 12.41
N ASN A 669 23.34 -14.63 11.72
CA ASN A 669 23.70 -13.96 10.47
C ASN A 669 23.33 -14.82 9.25
N LEU A 670 23.08 -14.15 8.12
CA LEU A 670 22.73 -14.85 6.89
C LEU A 670 23.97 -15.45 6.24
N PRO A 671 23.84 -16.60 5.54
CA PRO A 671 24.94 -17.12 4.73
C PRO A 671 25.42 -16.10 3.69
N GLU A 672 26.71 -16.11 3.35
CA GLU A 672 27.31 -15.14 2.39
C GLU A 672 26.55 -15.07 1.06
N TRP A 673 26.10 -16.22 0.54
CA TRP A 673 25.34 -16.30 -0.70
C TRP A 673 24.02 -15.52 -0.66
N ALA A 674 23.49 -15.17 0.52
CA ALA A 674 22.26 -14.39 0.67
C ALA A 674 22.41 -12.97 0.08
N ALA A 675 23.62 -12.41 0.06
CA ALA A 675 23.91 -11.15 -0.62
C ALA A 675 23.66 -11.26 -2.13
N ASP A 676 24.15 -12.33 -2.77
CA ASP A 676 23.96 -12.57 -4.20
C ASP A 676 22.48 -12.69 -4.57
N TRP A 677 21.69 -13.39 -3.74
CA TRP A 677 20.24 -13.47 -3.97
C TRP A 677 19.54 -12.14 -3.76
N ASN A 678 19.90 -11.35 -2.76
CA ASN A 678 19.31 -10.02 -2.56
C ASN A 678 19.60 -9.07 -3.72
N LEU A 679 20.81 -9.12 -4.27
CA LEU A 679 21.15 -8.38 -5.49
C LEU A 679 20.34 -8.88 -6.69
N PHE A 680 20.27 -10.20 -6.91
CA PHE A 680 19.49 -10.80 -7.98
C PHE A 680 18.00 -10.46 -7.90
N ILE A 681 17.42 -10.50 -6.70
CA ILE A 681 16.04 -10.08 -6.41
C ILE A 681 15.86 -8.61 -6.79
N SER A 682 16.81 -7.75 -6.43
CA SER A 682 16.72 -6.31 -6.69
C SER A 682 16.78 -6.01 -8.19
N VAL A 683 17.70 -6.64 -8.93
CA VAL A 683 17.74 -6.55 -10.40
C VAL A 683 16.44 -7.04 -11.03
N SER A 684 15.93 -8.19 -10.57
CA SER A 684 14.65 -8.75 -11.05
C SER A 684 13.48 -7.82 -10.75
N ALA A 685 13.49 -7.12 -9.61
CA ALA A 685 12.48 -6.16 -9.21
C ALA A 685 12.43 -4.94 -10.16
N PHE A 686 13.59 -4.41 -10.55
CA PHE A 686 13.66 -3.35 -11.56
C PHE A 686 13.13 -3.80 -12.92
N LEU A 687 13.52 -5.00 -13.37
CA LEU A 687 13.02 -5.53 -14.65
C LEU A 687 11.50 -5.76 -14.63
N PHE A 688 10.95 -6.25 -13.52
CA PHE A 688 9.51 -6.38 -13.34
C PHE A 688 8.81 -5.02 -13.33
N PHE A 689 9.34 -4.03 -12.61
CA PHE A 689 8.84 -2.66 -12.60
C PHE A 689 8.78 -2.09 -14.03
N PHE A 690 9.89 -2.16 -14.78
CA PHE A 690 9.95 -1.66 -16.15
C PHE A 690 9.06 -2.43 -17.13
N SER A 691 8.79 -3.72 -16.88
CA SER A 691 7.88 -4.51 -17.72
C SER A 691 6.47 -3.91 -17.78
N ASN A 692 5.99 -3.28 -16.70
CA ASN A 692 4.67 -2.63 -16.67
C ASN A 692 4.57 -1.45 -17.65
N PHE A 693 5.67 -0.78 -17.96
CA PHE A 693 5.67 0.29 -18.97
C PHE A 693 5.45 -0.25 -20.38
N ILE A 694 5.75 -1.53 -20.64
CA ILE A 694 5.38 -2.19 -21.91
C ILE A 694 3.87 -2.26 -22.04
N MET A 695 3.15 -2.60 -20.95
CA MET A 695 1.69 -2.58 -20.92
C MET A 695 1.13 -1.17 -21.15
N VAL A 696 1.64 -0.18 -20.41
CA VAL A 696 1.19 1.21 -20.55
C VAL A 696 1.45 1.73 -21.97
N ALA A 697 2.64 1.46 -22.54
CA ALA A 697 2.96 1.80 -23.92
C ALA A 697 2.00 1.12 -24.91
N ASN A 698 1.70 -0.17 -24.73
CA ASN A 698 0.73 -0.89 -25.56
C ASN A 698 -0.65 -0.22 -25.50
N MET A 699 -1.15 0.09 -24.30
CA MET A 699 -2.42 0.80 -24.12
C MET A 699 -2.43 2.15 -24.83
N LEU A 700 -1.39 2.98 -24.65
CA LEU A 700 -1.35 4.30 -25.28
C LEU A 700 -1.22 4.23 -26.80
N ILE A 701 -0.38 3.33 -27.32
CA ILE A 701 -0.21 3.13 -28.77
C ILE A 701 -1.51 2.63 -29.38
N SER A 702 -2.16 1.63 -28.78
CA SER A 702 -3.41 1.06 -29.27
C SER A 702 -4.61 2.01 -29.16
N LEU A 703 -4.67 2.86 -28.14
CA LEU A 703 -5.71 3.89 -28.06
C LEU A 703 -5.70 4.80 -29.30
N VAL A 704 -4.50 5.14 -29.78
CA VAL A 704 -4.30 6.06 -30.90
C VAL A 704 -4.30 5.35 -32.26
N ARG A 705 -3.68 4.17 -32.35
CA ARG A 705 -3.35 3.49 -33.62
C ARG A 705 -3.91 2.06 -33.72
N GLY A 706 -4.52 1.54 -32.66
CA GLY A 706 -5.04 0.18 -32.62
C GLY A 706 -6.19 -0.03 -33.60
N GLU A 707 -6.34 -1.27 -34.06
CA GLU A 707 -7.48 -1.67 -34.88
C GLU A 707 -8.79 -1.42 -34.13
N LYS A 708 -9.85 -1.04 -34.85
CA LYS A 708 -11.17 -0.85 -34.25
C LYS A 708 -11.67 -2.17 -33.69
N ALA A 709 -12.04 -2.18 -32.42
CA ALA A 709 -12.61 -3.36 -31.80
C ALA A 709 -14.05 -3.58 -32.28
N PRO A 710 -14.44 -4.80 -32.69
CA PRO A 710 -15.85 -5.14 -32.84
C PRO A 710 -16.57 -5.13 -31.48
N ALA A 711 -17.90 -5.26 -31.52
CA ALA A 711 -18.73 -5.39 -30.32
C ALA A 711 -18.28 -6.59 -29.45
N ASP A 712 -17.98 -7.70 -30.10
CA ASP A 712 -17.51 -8.94 -29.49
C ASP A 712 -16.22 -9.44 -30.18
N PRO A 713 -15.04 -9.01 -29.73
CA PRO A 713 -13.76 -9.42 -30.31
C PRO A 713 -13.40 -10.87 -29.98
N TRP A 714 -13.96 -11.40 -28.89
CA TRP A 714 -13.53 -12.68 -28.34
C TRP A 714 -14.55 -13.78 -28.55
N GLY A 715 -15.77 -13.49 -29.00
CA GLY A 715 -16.88 -14.45 -29.05
C GLY A 715 -17.34 -14.85 -27.65
N GLY A 716 -17.55 -13.86 -26.79
CA GLY A 716 -17.99 -14.03 -25.40
C GLY A 716 -19.49 -14.31 -25.28
N TRP A 717 -19.92 -14.81 -24.11
CA TRP A 717 -21.29 -15.28 -23.88
C TRP A 717 -22.17 -14.32 -23.07
N SER A 718 -21.53 -13.36 -22.40
CA SER A 718 -22.14 -12.44 -21.43
C SER A 718 -22.58 -11.11 -22.06
N PHE A 719 -23.51 -10.42 -21.41
CA PHE A 719 -24.21 -9.26 -21.97
C PHE A 719 -23.32 -8.06 -22.30
N GLU A 720 -22.13 -7.93 -21.71
CA GLU A 720 -21.18 -6.87 -22.08
C GLU A 720 -20.78 -6.93 -23.56
N TRP A 721 -20.82 -8.11 -24.18
CA TRP A 721 -20.49 -8.31 -25.59
C TRP A 721 -21.64 -8.03 -26.55
N MET A 722 -22.87 -7.82 -26.04
CA MET A 722 -24.04 -7.40 -26.84
C MET A 722 -24.01 -5.91 -27.20
N THR A 723 -23.18 -5.12 -26.52
CA THR A 723 -23.06 -3.67 -26.73
C THR A 723 -21.94 -3.33 -27.72
N SER A 724 -21.94 -2.11 -28.26
CA SER A 724 -20.82 -1.59 -29.05
C SER A 724 -19.53 -1.51 -28.23
N SER A 725 -18.41 -1.25 -28.91
CA SER A 725 -17.10 -1.04 -28.27
C SER A 725 -16.56 0.35 -28.67
N PRO A 726 -16.60 1.36 -27.78
CA PRO A 726 -17.16 1.34 -26.43
C PRO A 726 -18.71 1.32 -26.40
N PRO A 727 -19.33 0.93 -25.27
CA PRO A 727 -20.79 0.93 -25.09
C PRO A 727 -21.37 2.36 -25.11
N PRO A 728 -22.65 2.52 -25.50
CA PRO A 728 -23.35 3.80 -25.40
C PRO A 728 -23.56 4.24 -23.94
N THR A 729 -24.03 5.47 -23.77
CA THR A 729 -24.49 5.98 -22.47
C THR A 729 -25.93 6.49 -22.63
N PRO A 730 -26.92 5.88 -21.93
CA PRO A 730 -26.83 4.74 -21.02
C PRO A 730 -26.39 3.44 -21.71
N SER A 731 -25.93 2.45 -20.93
CA SER A 731 -25.32 1.22 -21.46
C SER A 731 -26.33 0.27 -22.13
N PHE A 732 -27.55 0.25 -21.61
CA PHE A 732 -28.74 -0.39 -22.19
C PHE A 732 -29.92 0.59 -22.15
N ASP A 733 -31.00 0.29 -22.86
CA ASP A 733 -32.22 1.08 -22.79
C ASP A 733 -32.96 0.81 -21.47
N TRP A 734 -33.32 1.89 -20.76
CA TRP A 734 -34.11 1.82 -19.51
C TRP A 734 -35.49 1.18 -19.72
N HIS A 735 -36.07 1.35 -20.91
CA HIS A 735 -37.43 0.88 -21.21
C HIS A 735 -37.44 -0.48 -21.91
N ASN A 736 -36.28 -0.96 -22.36
CA ASN A 736 -36.14 -2.22 -23.08
C ASN A 736 -34.80 -2.90 -22.73
N PRO A 737 -34.59 -3.30 -21.45
CA PRO A 737 -33.39 -4.02 -21.06
C PRO A 737 -33.31 -5.39 -21.75
N PRO A 738 -32.11 -5.96 -21.93
CA PRO A 738 -31.97 -7.30 -22.46
C PRO A 738 -32.67 -8.32 -21.54
N VAL A 739 -33.21 -9.38 -22.14
CA VAL A 739 -33.81 -10.51 -21.42
C VAL A 739 -32.87 -11.71 -21.54
N LEU A 740 -32.49 -12.29 -20.40
CA LEU A 740 -31.71 -13.52 -20.39
C LEU A 740 -32.59 -14.70 -20.77
N LYS A 741 -32.23 -15.37 -21.85
CA LYS A 741 -32.89 -16.60 -22.30
C LYS A 741 -32.02 -17.80 -21.96
N ASP A 742 -32.63 -18.89 -21.49
CA ASP A 742 -31.89 -20.13 -21.29
C ASP A 742 -31.63 -20.78 -22.65
N ALA A 743 -30.35 -20.91 -23.02
CA ALA A 743 -29.95 -21.63 -24.21
C ALA A 743 -30.32 -23.14 -24.17
N ASN A 744 -30.83 -23.64 -23.04
CA ASN A 744 -31.33 -25.00 -22.88
C ASN A 744 -32.86 -25.07 -22.70
N GLU A 745 -33.63 -24.02 -22.99
CA GLU A 745 -35.11 -24.07 -22.93
C GLU A 745 -35.68 -25.27 -23.71
N HIS A 746 -35.01 -25.65 -24.80
CA HIS A 746 -35.35 -26.82 -25.62
C HIS A 746 -35.11 -28.15 -24.88
N ILE A 747 -34.13 -28.22 -23.98
CA ILE A 747 -33.80 -29.39 -23.15
C ILE A 747 -34.67 -29.43 -21.88
N ALA A 748 -35.13 -28.28 -21.37
CA ALA A 748 -36.04 -28.24 -20.21
C ALA A 748 -37.39 -28.92 -20.49
N HIS A 749 -37.79 -28.99 -21.76
CA HIS A 749 -38.95 -29.72 -22.24
C HIS A 749 -38.63 -31.14 -22.74
N GLU A 750 -37.35 -31.52 -22.81
CA GLU A 750 -36.98 -32.91 -23.04
C GLU A 750 -37.12 -33.71 -21.75
N PRO A 751 -37.80 -34.87 -21.78
CA PRO A 751 -37.86 -35.71 -20.61
C PRO A 751 -36.44 -36.10 -20.18
N GLY A 752 -36.09 -35.93 -18.91
CA GLY A 752 -34.80 -36.37 -18.38
C GLY A 752 -34.61 -37.89 -18.57
N ARG A 753 -33.43 -38.46 -18.29
CA ARG A 753 -33.18 -39.91 -18.47
C ARG A 753 -34.26 -40.83 -17.89
N LEU A 754 -34.83 -40.47 -16.74
CA LEU A 754 -35.94 -41.19 -16.11
C LEU A 754 -37.27 -41.00 -16.88
N GLY A 755 -37.52 -39.79 -17.38
CA GLY A 755 -38.67 -39.47 -18.23
C GLY A 755 -38.57 -40.13 -19.62
N GLN A 756 -37.37 -40.21 -20.21
CA GLN A 756 -37.13 -40.96 -21.45
C GLN A 756 -37.35 -42.45 -21.23
N TRP A 757 -36.98 -42.97 -20.07
CA TRP A 757 -37.26 -44.35 -19.68
C TRP A 757 -38.76 -44.60 -19.47
N PHE A 758 -39.48 -43.68 -18.81
CA PHE A 758 -40.94 -43.73 -18.68
C PHE A 758 -41.68 -43.59 -20.01
N ASN A 759 -41.25 -42.68 -20.87
CA ASN A 759 -41.84 -42.48 -22.20
C ASN A 759 -41.57 -43.66 -23.13
N ARG A 760 -40.53 -44.46 -22.90
CA ARG A 760 -40.31 -45.75 -23.57
C ARG A 760 -41.23 -46.87 -23.07
N LEU A 761 -41.84 -46.72 -21.89
CA LEU A 761 -42.83 -47.65 -21.34
C LEU A 761 -44.27 -47.26 -21.73
N MET A 762 -44.48 -46.04 -22.22
CA MET A 762 -45.76 -45.60 -22.75
C MET A 762 -45.79 -45.88 -24.26
N VAL A 763 -46.81 -46.62 -24.69
CA VAL A 763 -47.04 -46.91 -26.11
C VAL A 763 -47.20 -45.59 -26.86
N PRO A 764 -46.52 -45.37 -28.00
CA PRO A 764 -46.76 -44.19 -28.82
C PRO A 764 -48.24 -44.15 -29.23
N GLU A 765 -48.95 -43.06 -28.93
CA GLU A 765 -50.17 -42.77 -29.68
C GLU A 765 -49.74 -42.42 -31.10
N ASP A 766 -50.16 -43.26 -32.04
CA ASP A 766 -50.08 -42.98 -33.48
C ASP A 766 -50.85 -41.70 -33.77
N HIS A 767 -50.13 -40.59 -33.99
CA HIS A 767 -50.64 -39.51 -34.81
C HIS A 767 -49.55 -39.02 -35.76
N GLU A 768 -49.75 -39.40 -37.02
CA GLU A 768 -49.24 -38.77 -38.23
C GLU A 768 -49.37 -37.24 -38.16
N GLU A 769 -48.30 -36.53 -38.49
CA GLU A 769 -48.20 -35.68 -39.69
C GLU A 769 -46.91 -34.85 -39.60
N VAL A 770 -45.90 -35.28 -40.37
CA VAL A 770 -44.73 -34.46 -40.70
C VAL A 770 -45.09 -33.71 -41.97
N SER A 771 -45.16 -32.38 -41.90
CA SER A 771 -45.03 -31.51 -43.07
C SER A 771 -43.83 -30.58 -42.88
N HIS A 772 -43.13 -30.38 -43.99
CA HIS A 772 -41.78 -29.84 -44.17
C HIS A 772 -41.47 -28.47 -43.55
#